data_AF-A0A7V3YF57-F1
#
_entry.id   AF-A0A7V3YF57-F1
#
_cell.length_a   1.000
_cell.length_b   1.000
_cell.length_c   1.000
_cell.angle_alpha   90.00
_cell.angle_beta   90.00
_cell.angle_gamma   90.00
#
_symmetry.space_group_name_H-M   'P 1'
#
loop_
_entity.id
_entity.type
_entity.pdbx_description
1 polymer ?
#
loop_
_entity_poly.entity_id
_entity_poly.type
_entity_poly.pdbx_seq_one_letter_code
_entity_poly.pdbx_strand_id
1 'polypeptide(L)'
;MPSPYPPKRRSEFRRCPHRSEGVPVVKLILIGTGPGEPDLLTLRAIRCLRKARLVFAPLARSGESRAYRTVKEFLPKDTQVVFLPFHDQEDFAALAREVVRAISSGHHKQAVFLVLGDPLLYSSFFRLFSALRTLLPDLTLEVIPGVSAFQLTAAYATLPLTQKEEVLTLAPATLPEDRLGALAELSDTLILYKLTALKDRESLRRLSAKFPLCLLGEDLGGVNRLTFSPSSFEGISYLSLLVLKKHPPHGTISEEGVETMENFEFHNPTRVLFGKGTTDRVGEICAGFGKRVLFVYGGGSIKKTGLYDRLQQSLTQHNLEVFELPGIKPNPTLSKVREGVRLCKEKNIEVVLAVGGGSVLDSAKIIAAGARYEGDPWDFFIDKSKVPGRIPLVTVLTLAATGSEMNHNAVITNEATKEKLGLGHPALFPDVSILDPENTFTVPKDHTVYGVVDMMAHVFEQYFHKTPETPLQDRLAESIMKTIIEYTPRVLENPKDYDARATIMWCGTLALNHLIEAGVEGDWSSHDIEHELSAFYDIPHGAGLAIVFPQWMTYVLDEIPGKFAQFAERVWGIPRGNRSDEDLGRAGIERTREWFREIGAPTTLREVGIGEELFETMAEKATKRGPLGSVKKLEKEDVLAILRMCL
;
A
#
# COMPACT_ATOMS: atom_id res chain seq x y z
N MET A 1 -54.17 -58.59 -26.08
CA MET A 1 -53.20 -59.06 -27.10
C MET A 1 -51.90 -59.41 -26.39
N PRO A 2 -51.34 -60.61 -26.60
CA PRO A 2 -50.12 -61.09 -25.92
C PRO A 2 -48.83 -60.90 -26.74
N SER A 3 -47.71 -60.96 -26.02
CA SER A 3 -46.30 -60.86 -26.45
C SER A 3 -45.89 -61.74 -27.64
N PRO A 4 -44.91 -61.33 -28.47
CA PRO A 4 -44.17 -62.26 -29.32
C PRO A 4 -42.84 -62.67 -28.65
N TYR A 5 -42.86 -63.73 -27.83
CA TYR A 5 -42.10 -65.00 -27.96
C TYR A 5 -40.57 -64.94 -27.72
N PRO A 6 -39.91 -66.06 -27.32
CA PRO A 6 -40.18 -67.02 -26.24
C PRO A 6 -38.93 -67.23 -25.32
N PRO A 7 -39.06 -67.98 -24.20
CA PRO A 7 -37.90 -68.49 -23.47
C PRO A 7 -37.39 -69.77 -24.16
N LYS A 8 -36.10 -69.81 -24.53
CA LYS A 8 -35.48 -71.04 -25.07
C LYS A 8 -34.34 -71.57 -24.19
N ARG A 9 -34.59 -72.81 -23.81
CA ARG A 9 -33.79 -73.88 -23.16
C ARG A 9 -32.28 -73.87 -23.40
N ARG A 10 -31.61 -74.36 -22.35
CA ARG A 10 -30.27 -74.97 -22.36
C ARG A 10 -30.03 -75.85 -23.58
N SER A 11 -28.92 -75.59 -24.28
CA SER A 11 -28.23 -76.58 -25.11
C SER A 11 -26.73 -76.44 -24.85
N GLU A 12 -26.12 -77.55 -24.48
CA GLU A 12 -24.68 -77.72 -24.28
C GLU A 12 -23.89 -77.26 -25.50
N PHE A 13 -22.90 -76.38 -25.29
CA PHE A 13 -21.77 -76.24 -26.21
C PHE A 13 -20.47 -76.34 -25.41
N ARG A 14 -19.91 -77.55 -25.51
CA ARG A 14 -18.49 -77.92 -25.55
C ARG A 14 -17.51 -76.97 -24.86
N ARG A 15 -16.89 -77.49 -23.79
CA ARG A 15 -15.54 -77.11 -23.38
C ARG A 15 -14.62 -77.12 -24.62
N CYS A 16 -14.07 -75.97 -24.96
CA CYS A 16 -12.78 -75.89 -25.64
C CYS A 16 -11.74 -75.41 -24.62
N PRO A 17 -10.62 -76.15 -24.46
CA PRO A 17 -9.65 -75.94 -23.41
C PRO A 17 -8.58 -74.97 -23.89
N HIS A 18 -8.36 -73.89 -23.15
CA HIS A 18 -7.05 -73.27 -22.91
C HIS A 18 -7.25 -72.11 -21.94
N ARG A 19 -7.36 -72.44 -20.64
CA ARG A 19 -6.78 -71.55 -19.64
C ARG A 19 -5.27 -71.73 -19.79
N SER A 20 -4.65 -70.83 -20.55
CA SER A 20 -3.22 -70.60 -20.41
C SER A 20 -2.96 -70.19 -18.95
N GLU A 21 -1.90 -70.76 -18.41
CA GLU A 21 -1.50 -70.63 -17.01
C GLU A 21 -1.33 -69.16 -16.61
N GLY A 22 -1.98 -68.82 -15.48
CA GLY A 22 -1.67 -67.72 -14.57
C GLY A 22 -1.04 -66.44 -15.13
N VAL A 23 -1.79 -65.62 -15.88
CA VAL A 23 -1.44 -64.20 -15.99
C VAL A 23 -1.75 -63.56 -14.62
N PRO A 24 -0.76 -62.95 -13.94
CA PRO A 24 -1.01 -62.30 -12.65
C PRO A 24 -2.04 -61.19 -12.80
N VAL A 25 -2.98 -61.06 -11.85
CA VAL A 25 -3.77 -59.83 -11.74
C VAL A 25 -2.78 -58.71 -11.39
N VAL A 26 -2.49 -57.85 -12.37
CA VAL A 26 -1.56 -56.73 -12.19
C VAL A 26 -2.34 -55.52 -11.72
N LYS A 27 -1.85 -54.91 -10.63
CA LYS A 27 -2.37 -53.66 -10.10
C LYS A 27 -1.49 -52.49 -10.53
N LEU A 28 -2.03 -51.56 -11.30
CA LEU A 28 -1.37 -50.32 -11.66
C LEU A 28 -1.79 -49.22 -10.69
N ILE A 29 -0.84 -48.57 -10.05
CA ILE A 29 -1.09 -47.45 -9.14
C ILE A 29 -0.63 -46.16 -9.80
N LEU A 30 -1.60 -45.32 -10.16
CA LEU A 30 -1.39 -44.02 -10.74
C LEU A 30 -1.21 -42.99 -9.64
N ILE A 31 -0.04 -42.39 -9.56
CA ILE A 31 0.31 -41.42 -8.51
C ILE A 31 0.43 -40.03 -9.12
N GLY A 32 -0.37 -39.10 -8.62
CA GLY A 32 -0.17 -37.67 -8.83
C GLY A 32 0.99 -37.17 -7.99
N THR A 33 2.02 -36.65 -8.63
CA THR A 33 3.20 -36.10 -7.94
C THR A 33 3.04 -34.63 -7.55
N GLY A 34 1.86 -34.05 -7.77
CA GLY A 34 1.66 -32.61 -7.62
C GLY A 34 2.45 -31.81 -8.67
N PRO A 35 2.57 -30.49 -8.50
CA PRO A 35 3.19 -29.60 -9.48
C PRO A 35 4.73 -29.70 -9.55
N GLY A 36 5.36 -30.45 -8.64
CA GLY A 36 6.80 -30.72 -8.67
C GLY A 36 7.52 -30.73 -7.34
N GLU A 37 6.84 -30.40 -6.23
CA GLU A 37 7.45 -30.25 -4.90
C GLU A 37 7.29 -31.52 -4.05
N PRO A 38 8.39 -32.10 -3.53
CA PRO A 38 8.34 -33.30 -2.70
C PRO A 38 7.44 -33.16 -1.46
N ASP A 39 7.42 -31.98 -0.84
CA ASP A 39 6.65 -31.71 0.38
C ASP A 39 5.13 -31.68 0.16
N LEU A 40 4.69 -31.58 -1.09
CA LEU A 40 3.28 -31.63 -1.47
C LEU A 40 2.81 -33.05 -1.87
N LEU A 41 3.69 -34.06 -1.76
CA LEU A 41 3.29 -35.44 -1.97
C LEU A 41 2.34 -35.91 -0.85
N THR A 42 1.25 -36.57 -1.23
CA THR A 42 0.36 -37.15 -0.23
C THR A 42 1.07 -38.27 0.53
N LEU A 43 0.78 -38.41 1.83
CA LEU A 43 1.34 -39.49 2.65
C LEU A 43 1.05 -40.89 2.07
N ARG A 44 -0.07 -41.05 1.36
CA ARG A 44 -0.40 -42.30 0.65
C ARG A 44 0.53 -42.54 -0.54
N ALA A 45 0.86 -41.52 -1.33
CA ALA A 45 1.83 -41.61 -2.42
C ALA A 45 3.19 -42.07 -1.89
N ILE A 46 3.71 -41.41 -0.84
CA ILE A 46 5.02 -41.76 -0.23
C ILE A 46 5.04 -43.21 0.26
N ARG A 47 3.99 -43.67 0.95
CA ARG A 47 3.90 -45.07 1.41
C ARG A 47 3.90 -46.08 0.25
N CYS A 48 3.30 -45.72 -0.89
CA CYS A 48 3.30 -46.55 -2.08
C CYS A 48 4.67 -46.56 -2.77
N LEU A 49 5.28 -45.39 -2.95
CA LEU A 49 6.59 -45.21 -3.59
C LEU A 49 7.69 -46.01 -2.86
N ARG A 50 7.70 -45.99 -1.52
CA ARG A 50 8.64 -46.76 -0.69
C ARG A 50 8.55 -48.28 -0.85
N LYS A 51 7.50 -48.79 -1.49
CA LYS A 51 7.29 -50.23 -1.76
C LYS A 51 7.35 -50.55 -3.26
N ALA A 52 7.50 -49.54 -4.12
CA ALA A 52 7.46 -49.71 -5.55
C ALA A 52 8.73 -50.45 -6.02
N ARG A 53 8.55 -51.49 -6.84
CA ARG A 53 9.65 -52.22 -7.49
C ARG A 53 9.73 -51.94 -8.99
N LEU A 54 8.64 -51.46 -9.57
CA LEU A 54 8.54 -51.01 -10.96
C LEU A 54 7.80 -49.67 -11.01
N VAL A 55 8.44 -48.66 -11.58
CA VAL A 55 7.92 -47.30 -11.72
C VAL A 55 8.01 -46.88 -13.19
N PHE A 56 6.89 -46.44 -13.75
CA PHE A 56 6.82 -45.78 -15.03
C PHE A 56 6.83 -44.27 -14.83
N ALA A 57 7.74 -43.59 -15.52
CA ALA A 57 7.86 -42.14 -15.47
C ALA A 57 7.82 -41.55 -16.89
N PRO A 58 7.23 -40.35 -17.09
CA PRO A 58 7.38 -39.64 -18.35
C PRO A 58 8.86 -39.33 -18.62
N LEU A 59 9.27 -39.38 -19.88
CA LEU A 59 10.59 -38.94 -20.34
C LEU A 59 10.54 -37.45 -20.68
N ALA A 60 11.47 -36.66 -20.14
CA ALA A 60 11.66 -35.27 -20.52
C ALA A 60 12.86 -35.12 -21.47
N ARG A 61 12.92 -33.99 -22.20
CA ARG A 61 14.06 -33.67 -23.10
C ARG A 61 15.41 -33.64 -22.38
N SER A 62 15.40 -33.37 -21.07
CA SER A 62 16.57 -33.33 -20.18
C SER A 62 16.92 -34.68 -19.52
N GLY A 63 16.27 -35.78 -19.92
CA GLY A 63 16.50 -37.12 -19.36
C GLY A 63 15.60 -37.45 -18.15
N GLU A 64 15.52 -36.59 -17.14
CA GLU A 64 14.62 -36.79 -15.99
C GLU A 64 13.37 -35.89 -16.07
N SER A 65 12.17 -36.48 -15.98
CA SER A 65 10.94 -35.67 -15.84
C SER A 65 10.78 -35.08 -14.45
N ARG A 66 10.02 -33.98 -14.37
CA ARG A 66 9.68 -33.35 -13.08
C ARG A 66 8.99 -34.33 -12.14
N ALA A 67 8.01 -35.09 -12.64
CA ALA A 67 7.32 -36.11 -11.86
C ALA A 67 8.28 -37.14 -11.25
N TYR A 68 9.31 -37.58 -11.99
CA TYR A 68 10.33 -38.47 -11.45
C TYR A 68 11.23 -37.80 -10.41
N ARG A 69 11.72 -36.58 -10.69
CA ARG A 69 12.56 -35.82 -9.76
C ARG A 69 11.90 -35.60 -8.41
N THR A 70 10.59 -35.35 -8.39
CA THR A 70 9.81 -35.15 -7.16
C THR A 70 9.77 -36.40 -6.27
N VAL A 71 9.87 -37.60 -6.85
CA VAL A 71 9.65 -38.86 -6.11
C VAL A 71 10.89 -39.72 -5.90
N LYS A 72 11.99 -39.47 -6.63
CA LYS A 72 13.15 -40.38 -6.72
C LYS A 72 13.78 -40.72 -5.38
N GLU A 73 13.76 -39.79 -4.42
CA GLU A 73 14.31 -39.99 -3.07
C GLU A 73 13.49 -40.96 -2.21
N PHE A 74 12.22 -41.18 -2.56
CA PHE A 74 11.32 -42.09 -1.85
C PHE A 74 11.33 -43.51 -2.42
N LEU A 75 12.02 -43.73 -3.54
CA LEU A 75 12.09 -45.03 -4.20
C LEU A 75 13.17 -45.92 -3.57
N PRO A 76 12.91 -47.23 -3.35
CA PRO A 76 13.96 -48.20 -3.04
C PRO A 76 15.09 -48.18 -4.07
N LYS A 77 16.33 -48.42 -3.64
CA LYS A 77 17.52 -48.43 -4.53
C LYS A 77 17.45 -49.45 -5.67
N ASP A 78 16.67 -50.52 -5.49
CA ASP A 78 16.48 -51.60 -6.47
C ASP A 78 15.20 -51.42 -7.31
N THR A 79 14.58 -50.24 -7.27
CA THR A 79 13.41 -49.94 -8.10
C THR A 79 13.80 -49.88 -9.57
N GLN A 80 13.14 -50.69 -10.41
CA GLN A 80 13.23 -50.55 -11.85
C GLN A 80 12.41 -49.34 -12.30
N VAL A 81 13.06 -48.37 -12.96
CA VAL A 81 12.40 -47.19 -13.53
C VAL A 81 12.40 -47.30 -15.05
N VAL A 82 11.22 -47.20 -15.65
CA VAL A 82 11.01 -47.22 -17.10
C VAL A 82 10.53 -45.84 -17.53
N PHE A 83 11.34 -45.14 -18.35
CA PHE A 83 11.00 -43.83 -18.87
C PHE A 83 10.27 -43.95 -20.21
N LEU A 84 9.09 -43.35 -20.30
CA LEU A 84 8.21 -43.42 -21.47
C LEU A 84 8.15 -42.07 -22.20
N PRO A 85 8.40 -42.01 -23.52
CA PRO A 85 8.32 -40.77 -24.29
C PRO A 85 6.87 -40.33 -24.48
N PHE A 86 6.39 -39.43 -23.61
CA PHE A 86 5.09 -38.80 -23.75
C PHE A 86 5.20 -37.47 -24.54
N HIS A 87 4.65 -37.42 -25.75
CA HIS A 87 4.72 -36.29 -26.70
C HIS A 87 3.35 -36.06 -27.39
N ASP A 88 3.10 -34.86 -27.91
CA ASP A 88 1.77 -34.45 -28.42
C ASP A 88 1.22 -35.28 -29.61
N GLN A 89 2.03 -36.13 -30.26
CA GLN A 89 1.61 -37.07 -31.30
C GLN A 89 2.02 -38.51 -30.97
N GLU A 90 1.34 -39.11 -29.99
CA GLU A 90 1.66 -40.45 -29.48
C GLU A 90 0.94 -41.59 -30.23
N ASP A 91 1.70 -42.65 -30.54
CA ASP A 91 1.17 -44.00 -30.72
C ASP A 91 1.00 -44.66 -29.34
N PHE A 92 -0.15 -44.39 -28.71
CA PHE A 92 -0.49 -44.97 -27.41
C PHE A 92 -0.50 -46.50 -27.40
N ALA A 93 -0.68 -47.16 -28.55
CA ALA A 93 -0.62 -48.62 -28.65
C ALA A 93 0.82 -49.14 -28.59
N ALA A 94 1.80 -48.40 -29.12
CA ALA A 94 3.21 -48.71 -28.93
C ALA A 94 3.63 -48.56 -27.45
N LEU A 95 3.27 -47.45 -26.80
CA LEU A 95 3.55 -47.22 -25.38
C LEU A 95 2.90 -48.27 -24.49
N ALA A 96 1.66 -48.67 -24.79
CA ALA A 96 0.98 -49.72 -24.06
C ALA A 96 1.73 -51.06 -24.15
N ARG A 97 2.24 -51.44 -25.33
CA ARG A 97 3.04 -52.66 -25.51
C ARG A 97 4.34 -52.64 -24.70
N GLU A 98 4.98 -51.48 -24.59
CA GLU A 98 6.19 -51.31 -23.79
C GLU A 98 5.92 -51.49 -22.28
N VAL A 99 4.85 -50.87 -21.78
CA VAL A 99 4.39 -51.05 -20.39
C VAL A 99 4.07 -52.52 -20.09
N VAL A 100 3.34 -53.19 -20.99
CA VAL A 100 3.01 -54.62 -20.85
C VAL A 100 4.27 -55.48 -20.82
N ARG A 101 5.25 -55.18 -21.68
CA ARG A 101 6.54 -55.90 -21.73
C ARG A 101 7.28 -55.76 -20.40
N ALA A 102 7.40 -54.54 -19.87
CA ALA A 102 8.09 -54.27 -18.60
C ALA A 102 7.40 -54.94 -17.40
N ILE A 103 6.07 -54.93 -17.35
CA ILE A 103 5.29 -55.64 -16.33
C ILE A 103 5.56 -57.15 -16.40
N SER A 104 5.58 -57.71 -17.62
CA SER A 104 5.72 -59.15 -17.87
C SER A 104 7.14 -59.65 -17.63
N SER A 105 8.17 -58.85 -17.87
CA SER A 105 9.58 -59.26 -17.73
C SER A 105 10.04 -59.44 -16.28
N GLY A 106 9.37 -58.82 -15.31
CA GLY A 106 9.79 -58.81 -13.91
C GLY A 106 8.84 -59.52 -12.93
N HIS A 107 7.80 -60.21 -13.42
CA HIS A 107 6.77 -60.86 -12.59
C HIS A 107 6.13 -59.91 -11.55
N HIS A 108 6.01 -58.61 -11.88
CA HIS A 108 5.50 -57.61 -10.95
C HIS A 108 3.99 -57.74 -10.77
N LYS A 109 3.54 -57.99 -9.53
CA LYS A 109 2.10 -57.96 -9.17
C LYS A 109 1.55 -56.54 -9.08
N GLN A 110 2.42 -55.54 -8.95
CA GLN A 110 2.07 -54.14 -8.83
C GLN A 110 3.12 -53.27 -9.52
N ALA A 111 2.66 -52.24 -10.24
CA ALA A 111 3.51 -51.20 -10.82
C ALA A 111 2.97 -49.81 -10.47
N VAL A 112 3.86 -48.82 -10.41
CA VAL A 112 3.50 -47.42 -10.19
C VAL A 112 3.63 -46.65 -11.50
N PHE A 113 2.72 -45.74 -11.78
CA PHE A 113 2.79 -44.81 -12.89
C PHE A 113 2.74 -43.38 -12.36
N LEU A 114 3.72 -42.55 -12.71
CA LEU A 114 3.81 -41.17 -12.24
C LEU A 114 3.14 -40.21 -13.22
N VAL A 115 2.34 -39.29 -12.69
CA VAL A 115 1.75 -38.17 -13.44
C VAL A 115 2.06 -36.87 -12.70
N LEU A 116 2.48 -35.84 -13.45
CA LEU A 116 2.65 -34.49 -12.90
C LEU A 116 1.27 -33.87 -12.65
N GLY A 117 1.08 -33.25 -11.49
CA GLY A 117 -0.19 -32.69 -11.04
C GLY A 117 -1.12 -33.73 -10.44
N ASP A 118 -2.43 -33.50 -10.57
CA ASP A 118 -3.45 -34.48 -10.21
C ASP A 118 -3.75 -35.40 -11.41
N PRO A 119 -3.84 -36.73 -11.22
CA PRO A 119 -4.03 -37.64 -12.34
C PRO A 119 -5.40 -37.54 -13.02
N LEU A 120 -6.40 -36.93 -12.37
CA LEU A 120 -7.77 -36.84 -12.86
C LEU A 120 -8.06 -35.50 -13.58
N LEU A 121 -7.09 -34.58 -13.63
CA LEU A 121 -7.25 -33.28 -14.27
C LEU A 121 -6.36 -33.17 -15.53
N TYR A 122 -7.00 -33.12 -16.71
CA TYR A 122 -6.34 -32.98 -18.03
C TYR A 122 -5.20 -33.99 -18.34
N SER A 123 -5.16 -35.14 -17.64
CA SER A 123 -4.11 -36.15 -17.79
C SER A 123 -4.20 -36.94 -19.10
N SER A 124 -3.09 -37.04 -19.82
CA SER A 124 -2.97 -37.89 -21.02
C SER A 124 -2.93 -39.38 -20.69
N PHE A 125 -2.65 -39.75 -19.43
CA PHE A 125 -2.55 -41.16 -19.00
C PHE A 125 -3.79 -41.98 -19.36
N PHE A 126 -5.00 -41.40 -19.27
CA PHE A 126 -6.21 -42.16 -19.55
C PHE A 126 -6.34 -42.61 -21.01
N ARG A 127 -5.64 -41.95 -21.95
CA ARG A 127 -5.53 -42.42 -23.33
C ARG A 127 -4.65 -43.68 -23.41
N LEU A 128 -3.51 -43.68 -22.72
CA LEU A 128 -2.68 -44.87 -22.55
C LEU A 128 -3.43 -46.00 -21.83
N PHE A 129 -4.15 -45.69 -20.76
CA PHE A 129 -4.91 -46.68 -19.98
C PHE A 129 -5.97 -47.38 -20.83
N SER A 130 -6.64 -46.65 -21.74
CA SER A 130 -7.57 -47.25 -22.69
C SER A 130 -6.87 -48.28 -23.60
N ALA A 131 -5.67 -47.99 -24.10
CA ALA A 131 -4.89 -48.93 -24.90
C ALA A 131 -4.37 -50.12 -24.07
N LEU A 132 -3.96 -49.88 -22.82
CA LEU A 132 -3.51 -50.90 -21.88
C LEU A 132 -4.60 -51.92 -21.58
N ARG A 133 -5.85 -51.49 -21.38
CA ARG A 133 -6.98 -52.41 -21.14
C ARG A 133 -7.26 -53.35 -22.29
N THR A 134 -6.94 -52.96 -23.53
CA THR A 134 -7.03 -53.84 -24.70
C THR A 134 -5.99 -54.96 -24.65
N LEU A 135 -4.80 -54.69 -24.12
CA LEU A 135 -3.69 -55.65 -24.05
C LEU A 135 -3.66 -56.46 -22.73
N LEU A 136 -4.18 -55.89 -21.65
CA LEU A 136 -4.32 -56.51 -20.33
C LEU A 136 -5.76 -56.30 -19.80
N PRO A 137 -6.73 -57.15 -20.19
CA PRO A 137 -8.13 -56.99 -19.80
C PRO A 137 -8.37 -57.01 -18.28
N ASP A 138 -7.54 -57.76 -17.53
CA ASP A 138 -7.62 -57.92 -16.08
C ASP A 138 -6.84 -56.85 -15.28
N LEU A 139 -6.33 -55.81 -15.95
CA LEU A 139 -5.60 -54.72 -15.31
C LEU A 139 -6.52 -53.91 -14.37
N THR A 140 -6.10 -53.76 -13.13
CA THR A 140 -6.78 -52.89 -12.16
C THR A 140 -6.02 -51.58 -11.97
N LEU A 141 -6.76 -50.47 -11.78
CA LEU A 141 -6.20 -49.14 -11.59
C LEU A 141 -6.57 -48.61 -10.20
N GLU A 142 -5.56 -48.23 -9.42
CA GLU A 142 -5.72 -47.41 -8.23
C GLU A 142 -5.19 -46.01 -8.53
N VAL A 143 -5.97 -44.97 -8.21
CA VAL A 143 -5.54 -43.58 -8.37
C VAL A 143 -5.24 -43.00 -6.99
N ILE A 144 -4.04 -42.42 -6.84
CA ILE A 144 -3.65 -41.60 -5.69
C ILE A 144 -3.62 -40.15 -6.19
N PRO A 145 -4.48 -39.26 -5.64
CA PRO A 145 -4.58 -37.88 -6.10
C PRO A 145 -3.30 -37.09 -5.78
N GLY A 146 -3.09 -36.03 -6.54
CA GLY A 146 -2.01 -35.06 -6.35
C GLY A 146 -2.57 -33.65 -6.11
N VAL A 147 -1.74 -32.75 -5.60
CA VAL A 147 -2.10 -31.33 -5.52
C VAL A 147 -2.18 -30.77 -6.94
N SER A 148 -3.31 -30.19 -7.31
CA SER A 148 -3.46 -29.56 -8.63
C SER A 148 -2.72 -28.23 -8.68
N ALA A 149 -2.14 -27.89 -9.84
CA ALA A 149 -1.39 -26.65 -10.00
C ALA A 149 -2.21 -25.40 -9.63
N PHE A 150 -3.50 -25.34 -9.98
CA PHE A 150 -4.36 -24.19 -9.63
C PHE A 150 -4.58 -24.04 -8.13
N GLN A 151 -4.61 -25.15 -7.38
CA GLN A 151 -4.72 -25.13 -5.92
C GLN A 151 -3.43 -24.61 -5.30
N LEU A 152 -2.26 -25.00 -5.85
CA LEU A 152 -0.99 -24.47 -5.39
C LEU A 152 -0.82 -22.98 -5.73
N THR A 153 -1.23 -22.55 -6.93
CA THR A 153 -1.25 -21.12 -7.30
C THR A 153 -2.07 -20.31 -6.30
N ALA A 154 -3.28 -20.79 -5.99
CA ALA A 154 -4.15 -20.17 -5.01
C ALA A 154 -3.55 -20.17 -3.60
N ALA A 155 -2.93 -21.28 -3.18
CA ALA A 155 -2.27 -21.38 -1.88
C ALA A 155 -1.10 -20.39 -1.76
N TYR A 156 -0.26 -20.26 -2.78
CA TYR A 156 0.83 -19.30 -2.80
C TYR A 156 0.36 -17.85 -2.83
N ALA A 157 -0.75 -17.59 -3.52
CA ALA A 157 -1.36 -16.26 -3.50
C ALA A 157 -2.24 -16.01 -2.26
N THR A 158 -2.37 -16.96 -1.31
CA THR A 158 -3.34 -16.88 -0.20
C THR A 158 -4.75 -16.50 -0.69
N LEU A 159 -5.12 -17.00 -1.88
CA LEU A 159 -6.30 -16.60 -2.61
C LEU A 159 -7.41 -17.66 -2.46
N PRO A 160 -8.54 -17.36 -1.80
CA PRO A 160 -9.69 -18.24 -1.85
C PRO A 160 -10.23 -18.30 -3.29
N LEU A 161 -10.17 -19.48 -3.90
CA LEU A 161 -10.67 -19.67 -5.26
C LEU A 161 -12.17 -19.38 -5.36
N THR A 162 -12.95 -19.74 -4.36
CA THR A 162 -14.39 -19.44 -4.30
C THR A 162 -14.84 -19.18 -2.87
N GLN A 163 -15.86 -18.34 -2.71
CA GLN A 163 -16.58 -18.11 -1.45
C GLN A 163 -18.09 -18.17 -1.66
N LYS A 164 -18.82 -18.72 -0.68
CA LYS A 164 -20.29 -18.81 -0.70
C LYS A 164 -20.84 -19.45 -1.97
N GLU A 165 -21.50 -18.67 -2.82
CA GLU A 165 -22.19 -19.10 -4.05
C GLU A 165 -21.34 -18.89 -5.30
N GLU A 166 -20.06 -18.52 -5.15
CA GLU A 166 -19.15 -18.28 -6.27
C GLU A 166 -18.89 -19.55 -7.10
N VAL A 167 -18.88 -19.36 -8.42
CA VAL A 167 -18.65 -20.41 -9.42
C VAL A 167 -17.18 -20.48 -9.80
N LEU A 168 -16.57 -21.65 -9.60
CA LEU A 168 -15.24 -22.01 -10.12
C LEU A 168 -15.37 -22.77 -11.44
N THR A 169 -14.70 -22.27 -12.47
CA THR A 169 -14.58 -22.95 -13.76
C THR A 169 -13.13 -23.31 -14.06
N LEU A 170 -12.88 -24.56 -14.46
CA LEU A 170 -11.60 -25.02 -14.97
C LEU A 170 -11.72 -25.27 -16.48
N ALA A 171 -10.93 -24.58 -17.31
CA ALA A 171 -11.00 -24.71 -18.76
C ALA A 171 -9.61 -24.79 -19.40
N PRO A 172 -9.45 -25.43 -20.57
CA PRO A 172 -8.24 -25.32 -21.35
C PRO A 172 -8.31 -24.07 -22.24
N ALA A 173 -7.23 -23.32 -22.33
CA ALA A 173 -7.11 -22.14 -23.20
C ALA A 173 -7.16 -22.50 -24.70
N THR A 174 -7.25 -23.78 -25.06
CA THR A 174 -7.46 -24.25 -26.44
C THR A 174 -8.91 -24.12 -26.91
N LEU A 175 -9.84 -23.72 -26.04
CA LEU A 175 -11.23 -23.50 -26.44
C LEU A 175 -11.35 -22.29 -27.38
N PRO A 176 -12.32 -22.29 -28.30
CA PRO A 176 -12.66 -21.11 -29.10
C PRO A 176 -12.95 -19.86 -28.25
N GLU A 177 -12.64 -18.67 -28.78
CA GLU A 177 -12.75 -17.39 -28.05
C GLU A 177 -14.18 -17.11 -27.56
N ASP A 178 -15.20 -17.41 -28.37
CA ASP A 178 -16.62 -17.29 -28.01
C ASP A 178 -16.97 -18.15 -26.79
N ARG A 179 -16.43 -19.38 -26.73
CA ARG A 179 -16.61 -20.30 -25.61
C ARG A 179 -15.87 -19.83 -24.37
N LEU A 180 -14.66 -19.31 -24.48
CA LEU A 180 -13.91 -18.74 -23.36
C LEU A 180 -14.61 -17.49 -22.81
N GLY A 181 -15.13 -16.63 -23.69
CA GLY A 181 -15.93 -15.48 -23.32
C GLY A 181 -17.18 -15.88 -22.54
N ALA A 182 -17.95 -16.85 -23.03
CA ALA A 182 -19.14 -17.35 -22.33
C ALA A 182 -18.81 -17.95 -20.95
N LEU A 183 -17.71 -18.70 -20.83
CA LEU A 183 -17.26 -19.22 -19.54
C LEU A 183 -16.84 -18.10 -18.58
N ALA A 184 -16.18 -17.06 -19.07
CA ALA A 184 -15.80 -15.92 -18.24
C ALA A 184 -17.02 -15.16 -17.69
N GLU A 185 -18.07 -14.99 -18.47
CA GLU A 185 -19.31 -14.37 -17.99
C GLU A 185 -19.97 -15.20 -16.88
N LEU A 186 -19.94 -16.53 -16.98
CA LEU A 186 -20.57 -17.45 -16.02
C LEU A 186 -19.73 -17.77 -14.78
N SER A 187 -18.47 -17.37 -14.72
CA SER A 187 -17.55 -17.75 -13.65
C SER A 187 -17.25 -16.57 -12.73
N ASP A 188 -17.18 -16.82 -11.44
CA ASP A 188 -16.59 -15.87 -10.48
C ASP A 188 -15.08 -16.06 -10.41
N THR A 189 -14.62 -17.30 -10.57
CA THR A 189 -13.20 -17.64 -10.77
C THR A 189 -13.04 -18.56 -11.96
N LEU A 190 -12.23 -18.15 -12.94
CA LEU A 190 -11.90 -18.91 -14.14
C LEU A 190 -10.41 -19.29 -14.12
N ILE A 191 -10.13 -20.59 -14.18
CA ILE A 191 -8.78 -21.13 -14.28
C ILE A 191 -8.55 -21.61 -15.72
N LEU A 192 -7.50 -21.09 -16.35
CA LEU A 192 -7.11 -21.48 -17.70
C LEU A 192 -5.81 -22.28 -17.70
N TYR A 193 -5.90 -23.49 -18.23
CA TYR A 193 -4.77 -24.40 -18.46
C TYR A 193 -4.27 -24.35 -19.90
N LYS A 194 -3.05 -24.86 -20.14
CA LYS A 194 -2.47 -25.05 -21.49
C LYS A 194 -2.35 -23.73 -22.28
N LEU A 195 -1.91 -22.67 -21.60
CA LEU A 195 -1.82 -21.33 -22.19
C LEU A 195 -0.91 -21.30 -23.44
N THR A 196 0.16 -22.10 -23.47
CA THR A 196 1.09 -22.17 -24.60
C THR A 196 0.45 -22.63 -25.92
N ALA A 197 -0.66 -23.38 -25.86
CA ALA A 197 -1.35 -23.88 -27.05
C ALA A 197 -2.17 -22.81 -27.77
N LEU A 198 -2.45 -21.68 -27.11
CA LEU A 198 -3.11 -20.54 -27.74
C LEU A 198 -2.08 -19.67 -28.47
N LYS A 199 -2.26 -19.50 -29.79
CA LYS A 199 -1.37 -18.68 -30.63
C LYS A 199 -1.69 -17.19 -30.57
N ASP A 200 -2.97 -16.86 -30.38
CA ASP A 200 -3.43 -15.47 -30.24
C ASP A 200 -3.34 -15.03 -28.78
N ARG A 201 -2.29 -14.26 -28.45
CA ARG A 201 -2.05 -13.71 -27.11
C ARG A 201 -2.96 -12.52 -26.79
N GLU A 202 -3.48 -11.85 -27.80
CA GLU A 202 -4.33 -10.68 -27.64
C GLU A 202 -5.70 -11.09 -27.07
N SER A 203 -6.22 -12.23 -27.52
CA SER A 203 -7.43 -12.85 -26.95
C SER A 203 -7.33 -13.10 -25.44
N LEU A 204 -6.17 -13.58 -24.93
CA LEU A 204 -5.96 -13.76 -23.49
C LEU A 204 -5.93 -12.43 -22.74
N ARG A 205 -5.33 -11.40 -23.34
CA ARG A 205 -5.30 -10.05 -22.75
C ARG A 205 -6.70 -9.47 -22.66
N ARG A 206 -7.50 -9.55 -23.72
CA ARG A 206 -8.91 -9.11 -23.73
C ARG A 206 -9.74 -9.84 -22.70
N LEU A 207 -9.56 -11.16 -22.57
CA LEU A 207 -10.27 -11.97 -21.58
C LEU A 207 -9.86 -11.61 -20.15
N SER A 208 -8.57 -11.44 -19.90
CA SER A 208 -8.04 -11.12 -18.56
C SER A 208 -8.51 -9.75 -18.07
N ALA A 209 -8.62 -8.77 -18.98
CA ALA A 209 -9.12 -7.43 -18.67
C ALA A 209 -10.58 -7.39 -18.17
N LYS A 210 -11.34 -8.48 -18.34
CA LYS A 210 -12.70 -8.61 -17.79
C LYS A 210 -12.74 -8.94 -16.30
N PHE A 211 -11.60 -9.26 -15.69
CA PHE A 211 -11.51 -9.67 -14.30
C PHE A 211 -10.67 -8.66 -13.51
N PRO A 212 -11.13 -8.21 -12.33
CA PRO A 212 -10.35 -7.35 -11.44
C PRO A 212 -9.03 -7.99 -10.97
N LEU A 213 -9.00 -9.32 -10.81
CA LEU A 213 -7.77 -10.05 -10.50
C LEU A 213 -7.39 -10.99 -11.65
N CYS A 214 -6.16 -10.87 -12.11
CA CYS A 214 -5.51 -11.77 -13.05
C CYS A 214 -4.18 -12.23 -12.44
N LEU A 215 -4.00 -13.54 -12.26
CA LEU A 215 -2.82 -14.13 -11.63
C LEU A 215 -2.26 -15.23 -12.54
N LEU A 216 -1.05 -15.03 -13.02
CA LEU A 216 -0.31 -16.01 -13.82
C LEU A 216 0.60 -16.81 -12.90
N GLY A 217 0.38 -18.13 -12.85
CA GLY A 217 1.26 -19.07 -12.15
C GLY A 217 2.16 -19.76 -13.15
N GLU A 218 3.48 -19.55 -13.05
CA GLU A 218 4.46 -20.19 -13.91
C GLU A 218 5.38 -21.11 -13.12
N ASP A 219 5.54 -22.31 -13.65
CA ASP A 219 6.52 -23.29 -13.20
C ASP A 219 6.45 -23.73 -11.74
N LEU A 220 5.24 -23.71 -11.15
CA LEU A 220 4.87 -23.83 -9.72
C LEU A 220 5.48 -24.97 -8.87
N GLY A 221 6.32 -25.85 -9.44
CA GLY A 221 7.12 -26.82 -8.67
C GLY A 221 8.61 -26.67 -8.89
N GLY A 222 9.06 -25.45 -9.21
CA GLY A 222 10.43 -25.03 -9.48
C GLY A 222 10.76 -23.72 -8.73
N VAL A 223 11.55 -22.84 -9.35
CA VAL A 223 11.80 -21.47 -8.82
C VAL A 223 10.58 -20.62 -9.20
N ASN A 224 9.56 -20.63 -8.36
CA ASN A 224 8.24 -20.14 -8.75
C ASN A 224 8.16 -18.63 -8.91
N ARG A 225 7.50 -18.21 -9.99
CA ARG A 225 7.15 -16.83 -10.31
C ARG A 225 5.62 -16.74 -10.38
N LEU A 226 5.03 -16.09 -9.39
CA LEU A 226 3.65 -15.61 -9.49
C LEU A 226 3.69 -14.21 -10.06
N THR A 227 2.86 -13.93 -11.06
CA THR A 227 2.76 -12.60 -11.65
C THR A 227 1.32 -12.12 -11.53
N PHE A 228 1.12 -11.02 -10.80
CA PHE A 228 -0.17 -10.35 -10.70
C PHE A 228 -0.33 -9.39 -11.87
N SER A 229 -1.49 -9.38 -12.50
CA SER A 229 -1.83 -8.52 -13.63
C SER A 229 -0.73 -8.45 -14.71
N PRO A 230 -0.31 -9.59 -15.28
CA PRO A 230 0.82 -9.66 -16.20
C PRO A 230 0.64 -8.68 -17.37
N SER A 231 1.66 -7.84 -17.58
CA SER A 231 1.70 -6.85 -18.67
C SER A 231 1.85 -7.48 -20.06
N SER A 232 2.30 -8.74 -20.12
CA SER A 232 2.46 -9.53 -21.33
C SER A 232 2.27 -11.03 -21.07
N PHE A 233 1.81 -11.75 -22.11
CA PHE A 233 1.73 -13.22 -22.15
C PHE A 233 2.75 -13.84 -23.12
N GLU A 234 3.78 -13.08 -23.51
CA GLU A 234 4.87 -13.57 -24.34
C GLU A 234 5.86 -14.40 -23.52
N GLY A 235 6.43 -15.46 -24.13
CA GLY A 235 7.47 -16.26 -23.49
C GLY A 235 7.03 -17.16 -22.33
N ILE A 236 5.73 -17.30 -22.08
CA ILE A 236 5.21 -18.10 -20.96
C ILE A 236 5.62 -19.58 -21.03
N SER A 237 5.89 -20.16 -19.86
CA SER A 237 6.29 -21.57 -19.72
C SER A 237 5.18 -22.55 -20.15
N TYR A 238 5.56 -23.75 -20.59
CA TYR A 238 4.60 -24.85 -20.83
C TYR A 238 3.79 -25.21 -19.58
N LEU A 239 4.40 -25.07 -18.40
CA LEU A 239 3.77 -25.33 -17.11
C LEU A 239 3.20 -24.04 -16.51
N SER A 240 2.42 -23.32 -17.31
CA SER A 240 1.72 -22.10 -16.89
C SER A 240 0.21 -22.31 -16.81
N LEU A 241 -0.42 -21.58 -15.89
CA LEU A 241 -1.87 -21.44 -15.79
C LEU A 241 -2.24 -20.01 -15.43
N LEU A 242 -3.47 -19.63 -15.77
CA LEU A 242 -4.03 -18.32 -15.43
C LEU A 242 -5.19 -18.48 -14.45
N VAL A 243 -5.23 -17.63 -13.43
CA VAL A 243 -6.33 -17.51 -12.48
C VAL A 243 -6.96 -16.13 -12.67
N LEU A 244 -8.24 -16.10 -13.03
CA LEU A 244 -9.01 -14.89 -13.25
C LEU A 244 -10.13 -14.85 -12.21
N LYS A 245 -10.26 -13.78 -11.41
CA LYS A 245 -11.26 -13.70 -10.33
C LYS A 245 -12.02 -12.36 -10.32
N LYS A 246 -13.35 -12.43 -10.24
CA LYS A 246 -14.27 -11.28 -10.24
C LYS A 246 -14.31 -10.55 -8.90
N HIS A 247 -14.26 -11.30 -7.81
CA HIS A 247 -14.43 -10.78 -6.45
C HIS A 247 -13.22 -11.13 -5.59
N PRO A 248 -12.03 -10.53 -5.83
CA PRO A 248 -10.90 -10.73 -4.93
C PRO A 248 -11.27 -10.24 -3.52
N PRO A 249 -10.81 -10.92 -2.45
CA PRO A 249 -11.00 -10.43 -1.09
C PRO A 249 -10.44 -9.00 -0.94
N HIS A 250 -11.11 -8.16 -0.16
CA HIS A 250 -10.66 -6.78 0.10
C HIS A 250 -9.25 -6.80 0.71
N GLY A 251 -8.33 -6.07 0.09
CA GLY A 251 -6.88 -6.20 0.30
C GLY A 251 -6.22 -6.77 -0.96
N THR A 252 -5.86 -5.89 -1.89
CA THR A 252 -5.03 -6.23 -3.06
C THR A 252 -3.73 -6.88 -2.58
N ILE A 253 -3.50 -8.12 -2.98
CA ILE A 253 -2.21 -8.80 -2.80
C ILE A 253 -1.26 -8.20 -3.84
N SER A 254 -0.24 -7.44 -3.42
CA SER A 254 0.82 -6.92 -4.28
C SER A 254 1.87 -8.02 -4.59
N GLU A 255 2.73 -7.75 -5.58
CA GLU A 255 3.68 -8.71 -6.18
C GLU A 255 4.72 -9.32 -5.21
N GLU A 256 4.82 -8.84 -3.96
CA GLU A 256 5.82 -9.28 -2.97
C GLU A 256 5.22 -9.97 -1.72
N GLY A 257 3.93 -10.28 -1.72
CA GLY A 257 3.21 -10.75 -0.53
C GLY A 257 2.32 -9.62 0.01
N VAL A 258 1.63 -9.86 1.11
CA VAL A 258 0.81 -8.81 1.74
C VAL A 258 1.78 -7.76 2.28
N GLU A 259 2.03 -6.68 1.53
CA GLU A 259 2.58 -5.46 2.09
C GLU A 259 1.53 -4.88 3.02
N THR A 260 1.57 -5.31 4.27
CA THR A 260 0.95 -4.63 5.41
C THR A 260 1.66 -3.29 5.63
N MET A 261 1.23 -2.49 6.61
CA MET A 261 1.94 -1.33 7.15
C MET A 261 3.46 -1.33 6.85
N GLU A 262 3.92 -0.27 6.19
CA GLU A 262 5.32 -0.10 5.79
C GLU A 262 6.26 -0.19 6.99
N ASN A 263 7.48 -0.72 6.80
CA ASN A 263 8.50 -0.65 7.83
C ASN A 263 8.86 0.83 8.10
N PHE A 264 8.91 1.24 9.36
CA PHE A 264 9.27 2.61 9.73
C PHE A 264 10.17 2.64 10.97
N GLU A 265 10.97 3.71 11.09
CA GLU A 265 11.64 4.09 12.32
C GLU A 265 10.97 5.36 12.86
N PHE A 266 10.41 5.28 14.06
CA PHE A 266 9.81 6.44 14.72
C PHE A 266 10.72 6.94 15.84
N HIS A 267 11.26 8.15 15.66
CA HIS A 267 12.03 8.84 16.69
C HIS A 267 11.64 10.32 16.72
N ASN A 268 10.99 10.72 17.81
CA ASN A 268 10.64 12.12 18.08
C ASN A 268 11.31 12.57 19.40
N PRO A 269 12.47 13.26 19.33
CA PRO A 269 13.27 13.58 20.52
C PRO A 269 12.79 14.82 21.28
N THR A 270 11.80 15.55 20.76
CA THR A 270 11.40 16.83 21.34
C THR A 270 10.73 16.63 22.71
N ARG A 271 11.27 17.27 23.74
CA ARG A 271 10.65 17.30 25.07
C ARG A 271 9.54 18.35 25.10
N VAL A 272 8.31 17.92 25.30
CA VAL A 272 7.14 18.82 25.42
C VAL A 272 6.87 19.19 26.88
N LEU A 273 6.70 20.48 27.14
CA LEU A 273 6.10 21.00 28.37
C LEU A 273 4.73 21.58 28.02
N PHE A 274 3.68 20.83 28.33
CA PHE A 274 2.32 21.22 28.02
C PHE A 274 1.59 21.67 29.29
N GLY A 275 0.85 22.78 29.20
CA GLY A 275 -0.10 23.20 30.22
C GLY A 275 0.09 24.63 30.71
N LYS A 276 -0.85 25.07 31.54
CA LYS A 276 -0.92 26.43 32.07
C LYS A 276 0.32 26.78 32.87
N GLY A 277 0.91 27.95 32.60
CA GLY A 277 2.06 28.46 33.36
C GLY A 277 3.40 27.83 32.99
N THR A 278 3.43 26.86 32.07
CA THR A 278 4.69 26.24 31.62
C THR A 278 5.63 27.25 30.96
N THR A 279 5.09 28.33 30.38
CA THR A 279 5.83 29.47 29.82
C THR A 279 6.84 30.08 30.82
N ASP A 280 6.54 30.09 32.12
CA ASP A 280 7.41 30.71 33.14
C ASP A 280 8.77 30.02 33.28
N ARG A 281 8.86 28.76 32.84
CA ARG A 281 10.08 27.95 32.91
C ARG A 281 11.08 28.23 31.80
N VAL A 282 10.79 29.16 30.88
CA VAL A 282 11.66 29.44 29.72
C VAL A 282 13.10 29.76 30.14
N GLY A 283 13.30 30.58 31.18
CA GLY A 283 14.62 30.97 31.68
C GLY A 283 15.41 29.79 32.24
N GLU A 284 14.74 28.95 33.05
CA GLU A 284 15.31 27.70 33.60
C GLU A 284 15.79 26.78 32.46
N ILE A 285 14.95 26.60 31.45
CA ILE A 285 15.20 25.69 30.32
C ILE A 285 16.34 26.21 29.45
N CYS A 286 16.32 27.48 29.04
CA CYS A 286 17.38 28.06 28.24
C CYS A 286 18.73 28.06 28.98
N ALA A 287 18.73 28.32 30.29
CA ALA A 287 19.94 28.26 31.12
C ALA A 287 20.58 26.87 31.19
N GLY A 288 19.80 25.80 30.97
CA GLY A 288 20.30 24.44 30.86
C GLY A 288 21.11 24.18 29.58
N PHE A 289 20.97 25.01 28.55
CA PHE A 289 21.67 24.88 27.27
C PHE A 289 22.83 25.87 27.10
N GLY A 290 22.70 27.10 27.59
CA GLY A 290 23.72 28.14 27.42
C GLY A 290 23.35 29.46 28.08
N LYS A 291 24.24 30.45 27.96
CA LYS A 291 24.07 31.79 28.54
C LYS A 291 23.67 32.84 27.52
N ARG A 292 24.06 32.67 26.25
CA ARG A 292 23.73 33.59 25.16
C ARG A 292 22.56 33.08 24.32
N VAL A 293 21.42 33.75 24.44
CA VAL A 293 20.14 33.37 23.83
C VAL A 293 19.85 34.26 22.62
N LEU A 294 19.53 33.68 21.47
CA LEU A 294 18.87 34.41 20.39
C LEU A 294 17.36 34.27 20.54
N PHE A 295 16.69 35.36 20.91
CA PHE A 295 15.25 35.45 21.06
C PHE A 295 14.60 35.87 19.74
N VAL A 296 14.01 34.90 19.04
CA VAL A 296 13.40 35.03 17.71
C VAL A 296 11.87 35.13 17.85
N TYR A 297 11.27 36.16 17.26
CA TYR A 297 9.81 36.36 17.30
C TYR A 297 9.26 37.16 16.11
N GLY A 298 7.93 37.12 15.95
CA GLY A 298 7.23 37.75 14.83
C GLY A 298 7.04 39.27 14.95
N GLY A 299 5.95 39.79 14.38
CA GLY A 299 5.64 41.23 14.29
C GLY A 299 5.21 41.95 15.58
N GLY A 300 5.35 41.33 16.75
CA GLY A 300 5.14 41.99 18.05
C GLY A 300 3.81 41.74 18.75
N SER A 301 3.00 40.76 18.33
CA SER A 301 1.80 40.33 19.08
C SER A 301 2.12 39.99 20.54
N ILE A 302 3.25 39.31 20.76
CA ILE A 302 3.75 38.94 22.08
C ILE A 302 4.06 40.14 22.99
N LYS A 303 4.35 41.32 22.42
CA LYS A 303 4.54 42.56 23.19
C LYS A 303 3.19 43.13 23.64
N LYS A 304 2.19 43.09 22.76
CA LYS A 304 0.83 43.57 23.07
C LYS A 304 0.16 42.74 24.16
N THR A 305 0.49 41.45 24.28
CA THR A 305 -0.11 40.54 25.27
C THR A 305 0.63 40.50 26.61
N GLY A 306 1.77 41.20 26.74
CA GLY A 306 2.64 41.10 27.92
C GLY A 306 3.47 39.80 28.00
N LEU A 307 3.33 38.90 27.02
CA LEU A 307 4.12 37.66 26.96
C LEU A 307 5.62 37.95 26.80
N TYR A 308 5.98 38.94 25.99
CA TYR A 308 7.37 39.35 25.81
C TYR A 308 8.01 39.77 27.14
N ASP A 309 7.33 40.60 27.94
CA ASP A 309 7.85 41.09 29.22
C ASP A 309 8.01 39.95 30.23
N ARG A 310 7.03 39.04 30.27
CA ARG A 310 7.06 37.82 31.09
C ARG A 310 8.26 36.93 30.75
N LEU A 311 8.53 36.74 29.45
CA LEU A 311 9.68 35.94 28.99
C LEU A 311 11.01 36.65 29.29
N GLN A 312 11.12 37.95 29.00
CA GLN A 312 12.32 38.75 29.31
C GLN A 312 12.63 38.75 30.81
N GLN A 313 11.61 38.84 31.66
CA GLN A 313 11.76 38.71 33.11
C GLN A 313 12.32 37.33 33.50
N SER A 314 11.76 36.25 32.97
CA SER A 314 12.24 34.88 33.24
C SER A 314 13.69 34.69 32.77
N LEU A 315 14.06 35.19 31.58
CA LEU A 315 15.43 35.13 31.05
C LEU A 315 16.40 35.94 31.94
N THR A 316 16.00 37.14 32.37
CA THR A 316 16.80 38.01 33.24
C THR A 316 17.03 37.39 34.62
N GLN A 317 16.00 36.79 35.23
CA GLN A 317 16.10 36.11 36.52
C GLN A 317 17.12 34.95 36.51
N HIS A 318 17.35 34.35 35.34
CA HIS A 318 18.31 33.27 35.15
C HIS A 318 19.68 33.74 34.64
N ASN A 319 19.92 35.06 34.63
CA ASN A 319 21.17 35.69 34.21
C ASN A 319 21.59 35.28 32.79
N LEU A 320 20.64 35.34 31.85
CA LEU A 320 20.87 35.07 30.43
C LEU A 320 21.11 36.37 29.66
N GLU A 321 22.08 36.34 28.75
CA GLU A 321 22.33 37.43 27.80
C GLU A 321 21.44 37.23 26.57
N VAL A 322 20.56 38.18 26.31
CA VAL A 322 19.51 38.05 25.28
C VAL A 322 19.82 38.95 24.08
N PHE A 323 19.84 38.34 22.90
CA PHE A 323 19.93 39.02 21.60
C PHE A 323 18.62 38.82 20.85
N GLU A 324 18.05 39.87 20.27
CA GLU A 324 16.73 39.78 19.64
C GLU A 324 16.80 39.71 18.12
N LEU A 325 15.90 38.90 17.55
CA LEU A 325 15.58 38.88 16.12
C LEU A 325 14.06 39.03 15.94
N PRO A 326 13.53 40.27 15.95
CA PRO A 326 12.12 40.53 15.71
C PRO A 326 11.76 40.48 14.22
N GLY A 327 10.45 40.45 13.94
CA GLY A 327 9.92 40.74 12.62
C GLY A 327 9.95 39.56 11.65
N ILE A 328 9.91 38.32 12.16
CA ILE A 328 9.59 37.17 11.33
C ILE A 328 8.17 37.35 10.76
N LYS A 329 8.03 37.19 9.44
CA LYS A 329 6.76 37.34 8.73
C LYS A 329 5.91 36.06 8.80
N PRO A 330 4.59 36.14 8.55
CA PRO A 330 3.75 34.94 8.43
C PRO A 330 4.24 33.97 7.34
N ASN A 331 4.65 34.48 6.19
CA ASN A 331 5.44 33.74 5.20
C ASN A 331 6.93 34.03 5.48
N PRO A 332 7.65 33.12 6.17
CA PRO A 332 9.01 33.37 6.65
C PRO A 332 10.00 33.45 5.48
N THR A 333 10.94 34.38 5.58
CA THR A 333 11.82 34.72 4.48
C THR A 333 13.27 34.32 4.71
N LEU A 334 13.95 33.92 3.64
CA LEU A 334 15.36 33.55 3.65
C LEU A 334 16.25 34.72 4.10
N SER A 335 15.91 35.96 3.71
CA SER A 335 16.62 37.16 4.15
C SER A 335 16.71 37.28 5.68
N LYS A 336 15.62 36.99 6.40
CA LYS A 336 15.55 37.06 7.85
C LYS A 336 16.24 35.88 8.53
N VAL A 337 16.19 34.69 7.92
CA VAL A 337 16.98 33.53 8.34
C VAL A 337 18.49 33.84 8.28
N ARG A 338 18.98 34.40 7.17
CA ARG A 338 20.40 34.78 7.02
C ARG A 338 20.85 35.81 8.06
N GLU A 339 19.98 36.77 8.40
CA GLU A 339 20.23 37.72 9.49
C GLU A 339 20.38 37.01 10.84
N GLY A 340 19.50 36.07 11.17
CA GLY A 340 19.59 35.27 12.39
C GLY A 340 20.85 34.42 12.45
N VAL A 341 21.23 33.77 11.35
CA VAL A 341 22.47 32.98 11.26
C VAL A 341 23.70 33.86 11.49
N ARG A 342 23.73 35.05 10.90
CA ARG A 342 24.81 36.03 11.15
C ARG A 342 24.88 36.43 12.62
N LEU A 343 23.75 36.75 13.26
CA LEU A 343 23.71 37.05 14.70
C LEU A 343 24.22 35.87 15.54
N CYS A 344 23.84 34.63 15.20
CA CYS A 344 24.34 33.45 15.86
C CYS A 344 25.87 33.37 15.86
N LYS A 345 26.48 33.61 14.71
CA LYS A 345 27.95 33.58 14.55
C LYS A 345 28.63 34.77 15.24
N GLU A 346 28.17 36.00 15.00
CA GLU A 346 28.79 37.22 15.54
C GLU A 346 28.72 37.31 17.07
N LYS A 347 27.62 36.84 17.66
CA LYS A 347 27.38 36.90 19.11
C LYS A 347 27.65 35.60 19.84
N ASN A 348 28.15 34.58 19.13
CA ASN A 348 28.41 33.24 19.67
C ASN A 348 27.19 32.69 20.42
N ILE A 349 26.00 32.76 19.80
CA ILE A 349 24.74 32.29 20.40
C ILE A 349 24.83 30.80 20.71
N GLU A 350 24.34 30.41 21.89
CA GLU A 350 24.42 29.05 22.41
C GLU A 350 23.05 28.35 22.36
N VAL A 351 21.95 29.11 22.38
CA VAL A 351 20.59 28.58 22.28
C VAL A 351 19.69 29.56 21.53
N VAL A 352 18.84 29.03 20.65
CA VAL A 352 17.77 29.81 20.00
C VAL A 352 16.48 29.60 20.78
N LEU A 353 15.84 30.70 21.18
CA LEU A 353 14.50 30.73 21.76
C LEU A 353 13.52 31.30 20.72
N ALA A 354 12.64 30.46 20.19
CA ALA A 354 11.62 30.84 19.22
C ALA A 354 10.26 31.02 19.91
N VAL A 355 9.63 32.18 19.76
CA VAL A 355 8.33 32.47 20.38
C VAL A 355 7.36 33.01 19.33
N GLY A 356 6.40 32.20 18.94
CA GLY A 356 5.52 32.52 17.82
C GLY A 356 4.64 31.38 17.35
N GLY A 357 4.11 31.51 16.14
CA GLY A 357 3.49 30.40 15.41
C GLY A 357 4.51 29.69 14.50
N GLY A 358 4.02 28.81 13.62
CA GLY A 358 4.86 27.99 12.73
C GLY A 358 5.96 28.77 11.99
N SER A 359 5.67 29.95 11.45
CA SER A 359 6.66 30.73 10.70
C SER A 359 7.90 31.15 11.52
N VAL A 360 7.71 31.44 12.81
CA VAL A 360 8.80 31.77 13.75
C VAL A 360 9.62 30.51 14.05
N LEU A 361 8.94 29.41 14.31
CA LEU A 361 9.57 28.13 14.62
C LEU A 361 10.38 27.60 13.43
N ASP A 362 9.81 27.63 12.23
CA ASP A 362 10.48 27.22 11.00
C ASP A 362 11.73 28.06 10.72
N SER A 363 11.62 29.38 10.85
CA SER A 363 12.77 30.28 10.73
C SER A 363 13.85 29.94 11.76
N ALA A 364 13.47 29.70 13.01
CA ALA A 364 14.39 29.38 14.09
C ALA A 364 15.08 28.02 13.91
N LYS A 365 14.41 27.00 13.36
CA LYS A 365 15.00 25.71 12.99
C LYS A 365 16.16 25.90 12.02
N ILE A 366 15.93 26.69 10.96
CA ILE A 366 16.97 26.96 9.96
C ILE A 366 18.07 27.86 10.52
N ILE A 367 17.76 28.84 11.37
CA ILE A 367 18.75 29.68 12.04
C ILE A 367 19.66 28.82 12.95
N ALA A 368 19.08 27.91 13.73
CA ALA A 368 19.81 27.03 14.64
C ALA A 368 20.74 26.07 13.88
N ALA A 369 20.29 25.53 12.74
CA ALA A 369 21.13 24.71 11.87
C ALA A 369 22.22 25.54 11.15
N GLY A 370 21.84 26.68 10.59
CA GLY A 370 22.74 27.61 9.89
C GLY A 370 23.83 28.20 10.79
N ALA A 371 23.60 28.29 12.10
CA ALA A 371 24.63 28.67 13.08
C ALA A 371 25.87 27.75 13.04
N ARG A 372 25.73 26.51 12.57
CA ARG A 372 26.81 25.52 12.42
C ARG A 372 27.25 25.31 10.97
N TYR A 373 26.76 26.12 10.04
CA TYR A 373 27.01 25.95 8.60
C TYR A 373 27.81 27.12 8.03
N GLU A 374 28.83 26.85 7.23
CA GLU A 374 29.65 27.90 6.60
C GLU A 374 29.07 28.44 5.29
N GLY A 375 28.16 27.70 4.65
CA GLY A 375 27.50 28.12 3.41
C GLY A 375 26.20 28.90 3.64
N ASP A 376 25.40 29.00 2.58
CA ASP A 376 24.08 29.63 2.63
C ASP A 376 23.03 28.66 3.18
N PRO A 377 22.21 29.03 4.18
CA PRO A 377 21.13 28.18 4.67
C PRO A 377 20.11 27.76 3.61
N TRP A 378 20.01 28.45 2.47
CA TRP A 378 19.17 28.02 1.35
C TRP A 378 19.63 26.68 0.75
N ASP A 379 20.91 26.35 0.89
CA ASP A 379 21.46 25.08 0.41
C ASP A 379 20.74 23.86 1.01
N PHE A 380 20.20 23.98 2.23
CA PHE A 380 19.48 22.89 2.90
C PHE A 380 18.20 22.47 2.15
N PHE A 381 17.54 23.42 1.48
CA PHE A 381 16.30 23.19 0.71
C PHE A 381 16.57 22.61 -0.67
N ILE A 382 17.81 22.72 -1.15
CA ILE A 382 18.27 22.17 -2.43
C ILE A 382 18.89 20.79 -2.21
N ASP A 383 19.68 20.64 -1.15
CA ASP A 383 20.40 19.43 -0.79
C ASP A 383 20.37 19.23 0.73
N LYS A 384 19.52 18.30 1.16
CA LYS A 384 19.30 17.98 2.58
C LYS A 384 20.56 17.44 3.26
N SER A 385 21.52 16.88 2.52
CA SER A 385 22.76 16.34 3.09
C SER A 385 23.66 17.42 3.70
N LYS A 386 23.42 18.68 3.35
CA LYS A 386 24.18 19.84 3.84
C LYS A 386 23.76 20.31 5.23
N VAL A 387 22.72 19.73 5.85
CA VAL A 387 22.27 20.11 7.20
C VAL A 387 23.28 19.58 8.24
N PRO A 388 24.09 20.44 8.92
CA PRO A 388 25.27 19.99 9.69
C PRO A 388 24.95 19.60 11.16
N GLY A 389 23.68 19.41 11.51
CA GLY A 389 23.18 19.49 12.90
C GLY A 389 22.75 20.91 13.27
N ARG A 390 22.49 21.19 14.55
CA ARG A 390 22.11 22.54 15.02
C ARG A 390 22.60 22.85 16.43
N ILE A 391 22.63 24.15 16.78
CA ILE A 391 22.66 24.56 18.19
C ILE A 391 21.29 24.30 18.85
N PRO A 392 21.23 24.23 20.20
CA PRO A 392 19.97 24.06 20.91
C PRO A 392 18.85 25.01 20.49
N LEU A 393 17.62 24.49 20.45
CA LEU A 393 16.40 25.17 20.02
C LEU A 393 15.29 24.90 21.04
N VAL A 394 14.82 25.98 21.66
CA VAL A 394 13.67 25.99 22.57
C VAL A 394 12.54 26.77 21.88
N THR A 395 11.33 26.22 21.89
CA THR A 395 10.16 26.88 21.30
C THR A 395 9.09 27.18 22.34
N VAL A 396 8.37 28.29 22.15
CA VAL A 396 7.15 28.64 22.88
C VAL A 396 6.07 28.91 21.85
N LEU A 397 5.07 28.01 21.81
CA LEU A 397 4.00 28.07 20.83
C LEU A 397 2.96 29.13 21.23
N THR A 398 2.56 29.97 20.27
CA THR A 398 1.53 31.02 20.46
C THR A 398 0.38 30.90 19.46
N LEU A 399 0.48 29.99 18.50
CA LEU A 399 -0.56 29.66 17.53
C LEU A 399 -0.49 28.17 17.22
N ALA A 400 -1.56 27.44 17.54
CA ALA A 400 -1.68 26.04 17.14
C ALA A 400 -2.09 25.97 15.66
N ALA A 401 -1.29 25.28 14.84
CA ALA A 401 -1.56 25.03 13.41
C ALA A 401 -0.68 23.91 12.85
N THR A 402 0.64 24.15 12.80
CA THR A 402 1.56 23.42 11.90
C THR A 402 2.26 22.20 12.52
N GLY A 403 2.09 21.93 13.81
CA GLY A 403 2.87 20.92 14.55
C GLY A 403 4.38 21.16 14.56
N SER A 404 4.86 22.33 14.10
CA SER A 404 6.29 22.66 13.95
C SER A 404 7.05 22.57 15.28
N GLU A 405 6.35 22.73 16.40
CA GLU A 405 6.89 22.57 17.74
C GLU A 405 7.28 21.11 18.09
N MET A 406 6.84 20.09 17.36
CA MET A 406 7.18 18.69 17.63
C MET A 406 7.50 17.90 16.36
N ASN A 407 7.98 18.59 15.32
CA ASN A 407 8.37 17.95 14.06
C ASN A 407 9.69 18.51 13.51
N HIS A 408 10.15 17.89 12.44
CA HIS A 408 11.44 18.16 11.82
C HIS A 408 11.33 18.89 10.47
N ASN A 409 10.17 19.51 10.21
CA ASN A 409 9.87 20.26 9.00
C ASN A 409 10.15 21.74 9.19
N ALA A 410 10.51 22.43 8.10
CA ALA A 410 10.56 23.88 8.01
C ALA A 410 10.24 24.33 6.59
N VAL A 411 9.45 25.39 6.44
CA VAL A 411 9.12 25.99 5.14
C VAL A 411 9.65 27.42 5.10
N ILE A 412 10.46 27.76 4.10
CA ILE A 412 11.03 29.11 3.93
C ILE A 412 10.82 29.60 2.50
N THR A 413 10.53 30.89 2.38
CA THR A 413 10.40 31.59 1.09
C THR A 413 11.72 32.27 0.71
N ASN A 414 12.23 31.97 -0.48
CA ASN A 414 13.30 32.73 -1.11
C ASN A 414 12.70 33.82 -1.98
N GLU A 415 12.77 35.06 -1.51
CA GLU A 415 12.14 36.21 -2.18
C GLU A 415 12.79 36.53 -3.53
N ALA A 416 14.07 36.16 -3.73
CA ALA A 416 14.78 36.43 -4.96
C ALA A 416 14.33 35.50 -6.10
N THR A 417 14.05 34.23 -5.80
CA THR A 417 13.59 33.24 -6.80
C THR A 417 12.08 33.06 -6.82
N LYS A 418 11.35 33.63 -5.83
CA LYS A 418 9.91 33.40 -5.60
C LYS A 418 9.58 31.91 -5.47
N GLU A 419 10.40 31.21 -4.69
CA GLU A 419 10.21 29.80 -4.35
C GLU A 419 9.92 29.68 -2.85
N LYS A 420 8.86 28.96 -2.49
CA LYS A 420 8.53 28.59 -1.10
C LYS A 420 8.74 27.08 -1.00
N LEU A 421 9.79 26.66 -0.30
CA LEU A 421 10.19 25.26 -0.25
C LEU A 421 10.11 24.71 1.17
N GLY A 422 9.64 23.47 1.29
CA GLY A 422 9.71 22.68 2.51
C GLY A 422 11.01 21.89 2.62
N LEU A 423 11.47 21.70 3.85
CA LEU A 423 12.59 20.86 4.22
C LEU A 423 12.20 20.02 5.44
N GLY A 424 12.31 18.70 5.33
CA GLY A 424 12.32 17.78 6.47
C GLY A 424 13.73 17.23 6.69
N HIS A 425 14.30 17.43 7.88
CA HIS A 425 15.56 16.78 8.29
C HIS A 425 15.60 16.51 9.82
N PRO A 426 16.00 15.31 10.31
CA PRO A 426 15.95 14.94 11.74
C PRO A 426 16.68 15.92 12.69
N ALA A 427 17.71 16.61 12.22
CA ALA A 427 18.39 17.65 13.00
C ALA A 427 17.50 18.86 13.36
N LEU A 428 16.34 19.04 12.73
CA LEU A 428 15.49 20.22 12.86
C LEU A 428 14.40 20.09 13.95
N PHE A 429 14.24 18.92 14.59
CA PHE A 429 13.40 18.80 15.78
C PHE A 429 13.84 19.81 16.84
N PRO A 430 12.94 20.55 17.51
CA PRO A 430 13.29 21.31 18.72
C PRO A 430 13.79 20.39 19.84
N ASP A 431 14.66 20.90 20.74
CA ASP A 431 15.03 20.13 21.94
C ASP A 431 13.89 20.17 22.95
N VAL A 432 13.30 21.35 23.14
CA VAL A 432 12.23 21.58 24.10
C VAL A 432 11.17 22.49 23.48
N SER A 433 9.90 22.11 23.65
CA SER A 433 8.77 22.91 23.20
C SER A 433 7.79 23.15 24.33
N ILE A 434 7.46 24.42 24.56
CA ILE A 434 6.58 24.88 25.62
C ILE A 434 5.23 25.25 24.99
N LEU A 435 4.20 24.52 25.40
CA LEU A 435 2.85 24.57 24.87
C LEU A 435 1.91 25.00 26.01
N ASP A 436 1.77 26.31 26.18
CA ASP A 436 0.86 26.90 27.15
C ASP A 436 -0.39 27.43 26.42
N PRO A 437 -1.57 26.79 26.57
CA PRO A 437 -2.79 27.19 25.88
C PRO A 437 -3.19 28.65 26.09
N GLU A 438 -2.80 29.27 27.23
CA GLU A 438 -3.10 30.68 27.50
C GLU A 438 -2.44 31.62 26.48
N ASN A 439 -1.33 31.22 25.86
CA ASN A 439 -0.65 31.98 24.81
C ASN A 439 -1.47 32.12 23.53
N THR A 440 -2.53 31.33 23.37
CA THR A 440 -3.41 31.34 22.19
C THR A 440 -4.70 32.13 22.37
N PHE A 441 -4.98 32.63 23.58
CA PHE A 441 -6.25 33.30 23.92
C PHE A 441 -6.53 34.56 23.11
N THR A 442 -5.49 35.23 22.63
CA THR A 442 -5.60 36.47 21.85
C THR A 442 -5.47 36.27 20.35
N VAL A 443 -5.38 35.01 19.89
CA VAL A 443 -5.32 34.71 18.45
C VAL A 443 -6.64 35.12 17.81
N PRO A 444 -6.62 35.94 16.73
CA PRO A 444 -7.84 36.32 16.03
C PRO A 444 -8.64 35.10 15.52
N LYS A 445 -9.95 35.28 15.36
CA LYS A 445 -10.85 34.21 14.92
C LYS A 445 -10.36 33.56 13.62
N ASP A 446 -10.07 34.37 12.60
CA ASP A 446 -9.67 33.86 11.28
C ASP A 446 -8.36 33.06 11.35
N HIS A 447 -7.38 33.51 12.14
CA HIS A 447 -6.14 32.74 12.35
C HIS A 447 -6.35 31.44 13.13
N THR A 448 -7.33 31.40 14.04
CA THR A 448 -7.73 30.15 14.71
C THR A 448 -8.36 29.19 13.70
N VAL A 449 -9.23 29.70 12.82
CA VAL A 449 -9.88 28.93 11.76
C VAL A 449 -8.85 28.38 10.78
N TYR A 450 -7.93 29.21 10.28
CA TYR A 450 -6.89 28.76 9.36
C TYR A 450 -5.95 27.76 10.02
N GLY A 451 -5.61 27.92 11.29
CA GLY A 451 -4.85 26.92 12.03
C GLY A 451 -5.58 25.58 12.13
N VAL A 452 -6.90 25.60 12.40
CA VAL A 452 -7.72 24.38 12.42
C VAL A 452 -7.79 23.70 11.06
N VAL A 453 -7.96 24.45 9.97
CA VAL A 453 -7.95 23.88 8.61
C VAL A 453 -6.60 23.24 8.30
N ASP A 454 -5.51 23.91 8.66
CA ASP A 454 -4.14 23.41 8.47
C ASP A 454 -3.92 22.09 9.22
N MET A 455 -4.40 21.97 10.47
CA MET A 455 -4.38 20.70 11.21
C MET A 455 -5.18 19.60 10.50
N MET A 456 -6.38 19.92 10.00
CA MET A 456 -7.20 18.95 9.27
C MET A 456 -6.51 18.51 7.99
N ALA A 457 -5.92 19.44 7.24
CA ALA A 457 -5.16 19.14 6.03
C ALA A 457 -3.97 18.23 6.33
N HIS A 458 -3.15 18.52 7.35
CA HIS A 458 -2.06 17.63 7.77
C HIS A 458 -2.55 16.21 8.08
N VAL A 459 -3.68 16.07 8.78
CA VAL A 459 -4.25 14.74 9.04
C VAL A 459 -4.75 14.08 7.75
N PHE A 460 -5.39 14.84 6.85
CA PHE A 460 -5.87 14.31 5.57
C PHE A 460 -4.73 13.80 4.69
N GLU A 461 -3.62 14.53 4.59
CA GLU A 461 -2.42 14.14 3.85
C GLU A 461 -1.88 12.77 4.31
N GLN A 462 -1.94 12.50 5.62
CA GLN A 462 -1.51 11.22 6.20
C GLN A 462 -2.60 10.15 6.20
N TYR A 463 -3.87 10.53 6.04
CA TYR A 463 -5.02 9.61 6.13
C TYR A 463 -5.49 9.10 4.76
N PHE A 464 -5.45 9.91 3.71
CA PHE A 464 -5.83 9.47 2.36
C PHE A 464 -4.62 8.86 1.67
N HIS A 465 -4.40 7.56 1.91
CA HIS A 465 -3.29 6.80 1.36
C HIS A 465 -3.74 5.41 0.85
N LYS A 466 -2.88 4.76 0.06
CA LYS A 466 -3.13 3.42 -0.52
C LYS A 466 -2.64 2.25 0.35
N THR A 467 -1.79 2.50 1.36
CA THR A 467 -1.23 1.46 2.24
C THR A 467 -2.34 0.65 2.97
N PRO A 468 -2.39 -0.68 2.80
CA PRO A 468 -3.43 -1.51 3.42
C PRO A 468 -3.12 -1.83 4.89
N GLU A 469 -4.13 -2.33 5.62
CA GLU A 469 -3.99 -2.84 7.01
C GLU A 469 -3.35 -1.87 8.02
N THR A 470 -3.85 -0.64 8.08
CA THR A 470 -3.36 0.45 8.95
C THR A 470 -4.41 0.94 9.98
N PRO A 471 -5.16 0.04 10.66
CA PRO A 471 -6.33 0.45 11.44
C PRO A 471 -6.00 1.27 12.70
N LEU A 472 -4.76 1.24 13.21
CA LEU A 472 -4.36 2.09 14.34
C LEU A 472 -4.14 3.53 13.87
N GLN A 473 -3.42 3.72 12.77
CA GLN A 473 -3.11 5.00 12.13
C GLN A 473 -4.42 5.68 11.72
N ASP A 474 -5.33 4.93 11.09
CA ASP A 474 -6.67 5.39 10.76
C ASP A 474 -7.42 5.89 11.98
N ARG A 475 -7.47 5.11 13.07
CA ARG A 475 -8.19 5.50 14.29
C ARG A 475 -7.56 6.69 14.98
N LEU A 476 -6.24 6.84 14.96
CA LEU A 476 -5.56 8.01 15.52
C LEU A 476 -5.90 9.26 14.70
N ALA A 477 -5.80 9.19 13.38
CA ALA A 477 -6.18 10.27 12.46
C ALA A 477 -7.66 10.65 12.61
N GLU A 478 -8.57 9.66 12.60
CA GLU A 478 -10.01 9.83 12.84
C GLU A 478 -10.28 10.49 14.20
N SER A 479 -9.56 10.11 15.25
CA SER A 479 -9.71 10.71 16.58
C SER A 479 -9.28 12.17 16.60
N ILE A 480 -8.18 12.52 15.94
CA ILE A 480 -7.72 13.92 15.84
C ILE A 480 -8.78 14.75 15.07
N MET A 481 -9.22 14.29 13.89
CA MET A 481 -10.22 15.00 13.08
C MET A 481 -11.53 15.24 13.86
N LYS A 482 -12.08 14.20 14.50
CA LYS A 482 -13.32 14.31 15.26
C LYS A 482 -13.19 15.26 16.45
N THR A 483 -12.06 15.20 17.13
CA THR A 483 -11.79 16.09 18.27
C THR A 483 -11.69 17.54 17.81
N ILE A 484 -11.02 17.81 16.68
CA ILE A 484 -10.97 19.14 16.07
C ILE A 484 -12.39 19.62 15.72
N ILE A 485 -13.20 18.79 15.07
CA ILE A 485 -14.59 19.11 14.68
C ILE A 485 -15.43 19.45 15.91
N GLU A 486 -15.30 18.67 16.99
CA GLU A 486 -16.07 18.85 18.23
C GLU A 486 -15.67 20.12 19.00
N TYR A 487 -14.37 20.42 19.11
CA TYR A 487 -13.87 21.50 19.98
C TYR A 487 -13.71 22.84 19.28
N THR A 488 -13.63 22.89 17.95
CA THR A 488 -13.50 24.15 17.20
C THR A 488 -14.63 25.14 17.52
N PRO A 489 -15.93 24.77 17.53
CA PRO A 489 -17.00 25.69 17.88
C PRO A 489 -16.81 26.35 19.25
N ARG A 490 -16.35 25.59 20.26
CA ARG A 490 -16.10 26.11 21.61
C ARG A 490 -15.01 27.18 21.62
N VAL A 491 -13.93 26.97 20.87
CA VAL A 491 -12.84 27.97 20.75
C VAL A 491 -13.32 29.23 20.04
N LEU A 492 -14.16 29.09 19.01
CA LEU A 492 -14.67 30.24 18.25
C LEU A 492 -15.71 31.05 19.04
N GLU A 493 -16.53 30.39 19.86
CA GLU A 493 -17.50 31.04 20.74
C GLU A 493 -16.81 31.71 21.94
N ASN A 494 -15.87 31.00 22.58
CA ASN A 494 -15.11 31.51 23.71
C ASN A 494 -13.59 31.34 23.47
N PRO A 495 -12.89 32.37 22.98
CA PRO A 495 -11.45 32.27 22.67
C PRO A 495 -10.56 32.05 23.90
N LYS A 496 -11.11 32.21 25.12
CA LYS A 496 -10.44 31.97 26.41
C LYS A 496 -10.88 30.65 27.08
N ASP A 497 -11.63 29.80 26.39
CA ASP A 497 -11.91 28.43 26.85
C ASP A 497 -10.60 27.65 26.90
N TYR A 498 -10.04 27.49 28.10
CA TYR A 498 -8.75 26.83 28.31
C TYR A 498 -8.76 25.39 27.81
N ASP A 499 -9.80 24.62 28.15
CA ASP A 499 -9.88 23.20 27.80
C ASP A 499 -9.98 23.05 26.28
N ALA A 500 -10.77 23.90 25.61
CA ALA A 500 -10.88 23.85 24.16
C ALA A 500 -9.59 24.27 23.46
N ARG A 501 -8.90 25.32 23.95
CA ARG A 501 -7.58 25.71 23.42
C ARG A 501 -6.52 24.65 23.68
N ALA A 502 -6.54 24.00 24.84
CA ALA A 502 -5.62 22.93 25.19
C ALA A 502 -5.82 21.72 24.26
N THR A 503 -7.06 21.30 24.08
CA THR A 503 -7.41 20.20 23.17
C THR A 503 -6.99 20.50 21.73
N ILE A 504 -7.37 21.66 21.19
CA ILE A 504 -6.98 22.05 19.81
C ILE A 504 -5.46 22.18 19.66
N MET A 505 -4.77 22.72 20.66
CA MET A 505 -3.30 22.81 20.64
C MET A 505 -2.67 21.43 20.54
N TRP A 506 -3.11 20.47 21.35
CA TRP A 506 -2.56 19.12 21.32
C TRP A 506 -2.93 18.36 20.05
N CYS A 507 -4.15 18.55 19.52
CA CYS A 507 -4.54 18.04 18.21
C CYS A 507 -3.61 18.56 17.12
N GLY A 508 -3.28 19.86 17.12
CA GLY A 508 -2.37 20.43 16.12
C GLY A 508 -0.94 19.90 16.23
N THR A 509 -0.45 19.64 17.44
CA THR A 509 0.84 18.96 17.63
C THR A 509 0.82 17.55 17.04
N LEU A 510 -0.21 16.75 17.36
CA LEU A 510 -0.32 15.37 16.88
C LEU A 510 -0.66 15.25 15.39
N ALA A 511 -1.28 16.27 14.80
CA ALA A 511 -1.61 16.31 13.39
C ALA A 511 -0.36 16.24 12.49
N LEU A 512 0.80 16.73 12.96
CA LEU A 512 2.05 16.71 12.18
C LEU A 512 3.29 16.39 13.00
N ASN A 513 3.20 15.54 14.03
CA ASN A 513 4.40 15.02 14.72
C ASN A 513 4.94 13.72 14.07
N HIS A 514 4.38 13.33 12.92
CA HIS A 514 4.66 12.11 12.14
C HIS A 514 4.27 10.78 12.80
N LEU A 515 3.54 10.79 13.91
CA LEU A 515 3.06 9.55 14.52
C LEU A 515 2.02 8.84 13.66
N ILE A 516 1.11 9.61 13.05
CA ILE A 516 0.03 9.04 12.22
C ILE A 516 0.50 8.68 10.81
N GLU A 517 1.63 9.23 10.34
CA GLU A 517 2.34 8.83 9.11
C GLU A 517 3.13 7.52 9.27
N ALA A 518 3.39 7.09 10.51
CA ALA A 518 4.23 5.93 10.77
C ALA A 518 3.68 4.65 10.11
N GLY A 519 4.38 4.17 9.09
CA GLY A 519 4.01 2.97 8.34
C GLY A 519 2.95 3.19 7.26
N VAL A 520 2.69 4.45 6.88
CA VAL A 520 1.85 4.83 5.73
C VAL A 520 2.60 5.78 4.80
N GLU A 521 2.30 5.73 3.51
CA GLU A 521 2.77 6.73 2.54
C GLU A 521 1.73 7.84 2.43
N GLY A 522 1.98 9.01 3.03
CA GLY A 522 1.11 10.17 2.89
C GLY A 522 1.08 10.72 1.46
N ASP A 523 0.07 11.53 1.15
CA ASP A 523 0.02 12.40 -0.01
C ASP A 523 0.28 13.83 0.45
N TRP A 524 0.99 14.65 -0.33
CA TRP A 524 1.32 16.03 0.02
C TRP A 524 0.97 17.01 -1.09
N SER A 525 0.25 16.54 -2.11
CA SER A 525 -0.03 17.32 -3.31
C SER A 525 -0.95 18.50 -3.06
N SER A 526 -1.88 18.42 -2.10
CA SER A 526 -2.72 19.56 -1.74
C SER A 526 -1.89 20.69 -1.14
N HIS A 527 -0.92 20.37 -0.27
CA HIS A 527 0.03 21.36 0.27
C HIS A 527 0.93 21.96 -0.81
N ASP A 528 1.46 21.13 -1.73
CA ASP A 528 2.32 21.62 -2.81
C ASP A 528 1.57 22.56 -3.77
N ILE A 529 0.30 22.26 -4.08
CA ILE A 529 -0.57 23.15 -4.87
C ILE A 529 -0.85 24.45 -4.09
N GLU A 530 -1.10 24.37 -2.79
CA GLU A 530 -1.32 25.56 -1.97
C GLU A 530 -0.06 26.44 -1.91
N HIS A 531 1.13 25.85 -1.81
CA HIS A 531 2.38 26.61 -1.72
C HIS A 531 2.55 27.58 -2.90
N GLU A 532 2.11 27.19 -4.09
CA GLU A 532 2.09 28.08 -5.25
C GLU A 532 1.08 29.23 -5.08
N LEU A 533 -0.16 28.96 -4.60
CA LEU A 533 -1.13 30.01 -4.31
C LEU A 533 -0.58 31.04 -3.30
N SER A 534 -0.03 30.55 -2.19
CA SER A 534 0.65 31.35 -1.18
C SER A 534 1.80 32.18 -1.77
N ALA A 535 2.61 31.59 -2.67
CA ALA A 535 3.77 32.25 -3.25
C ALA A 535 3.40 33.38 -4.23
N PHE A 536 2.29 33.26 -4.96
CA PHE A 536 1.85 34.27 -5.94
C PHE A 536 0.91 35.33 -5.37
N TYR A 537 0.05 34.96 -4.42
CA TYR A 537 -1.04 35.82 -3.93
C TYR A 537 -0.92 36.21 -2.44
N ASP A 538 0.08 35.69 -1.70
CA ASP A 538 0.27 35.93 -0.26
C ASP A 538 -0.99 35.62 0.59
N ILE A 539 -1.78 34.64 0.15
CA ILE A 539 -2.94 34.19 0.91
C ILE A 539 -2.52 33.46 2.19
N PRO A 540 -3.34 33.48 3.27
CA PRO A 540 -3.09 32.65 4.43
C PRO A 540 -3.10 31.16 4.08
N HIS A 541 -2.09 30.41 4.54
CA HIS A 541 -1.90 28.99 4.22
C HIS A 541 -3.16 28.12 4.40
N GLY A 542 -3.75 28.16 5.61
CA GLY A 542 -4.99 27.42 5.90
C GLY A 542 -6.21 27.90 5.11
N ALA A 543 -6.22 29.13 4.59
CA ALA A 543 -7.28 29.59 3.69
C ALA A 543 -7.14 28.94 2.31
N GLY A 544 -5.92 28.83 1.79
CA GLY A 544 -5.64 28.11 0.55
C GLY A 544 -5.98 26.62 0.64
N LEU A 545 -5.59 25.97 1.74
CA LEU A 545 -5.91 24.56 1.98
C LEU A 545 -7.42 24.30 2.10
N ALA A 546 -8.19 25.21 2.73
CA ALA A 546 -9.65 25.08 2.81
C ALA A 546 -10.32 24.99 1.43
N ILE A 547 -9.70 25.64 0.44
CA ILE A 547 -10.18 25.71 -0.95
C ILE A 547 -9.68 24.51 -1.75
N VAL A 548 -8.37 24.21 -1.70
CA VAL A 548 -7.71 23.20 -2.54
C VAL A 548 -8.08 21.79 -2.11
N PHE A 549 -8.02 21.49 -0.82
CA PHE A 549 -8.07 20.11 -0.32
C PHE A 549 -9.37 19.37 -0.71
N PRO A 550 -10.58 19.96 -0.54
CA PRO A 550 -11.82 19.28 -0.96
C PRO A 550 -11.88 19.01 -2.46
N GLN A 551 -11.20 19.82 -3.29
CA GLN A 551 -11.16 19.64 -4.74
C GLN A 551 -10.17 18.55 -5.12
N TRP A 552 -9.01 18.51 -4.48
CA TRP A 552 -8.08 17.38 -4.59
C TRP A 552 -8.76 16.07 -4.20
N MET A 553 -9.44 16.03 -3.04
CA MET A 553 -10.21 14.85 -2.60
C MET A 553 -11.21 14.40 -3.67
N THR A 554 -11.92 15.35 -4.30
CA THR A 554 -12.87 15.06 -5.36
C THR A 554 -12.19 14.49 -6.60
N TYR A 555 -10.99 14.97 -6.92
CA TYR A 555 -10.20 14.58 -8.09
C TYR A 555 -9.60 13.19 -7.99
N VAL A 556 -9.26 12.74 -6.78
CA VAL A 556 -8.61 11.44 -6.53
C VAL A 556 -9.53 10.39 -5.91
N LEU A 557 -10.81 10.70 -5.72
CA LEU A 557 -11.77 9.83 -5.01
C LEU A 557 -11.88 8.43 -5.61
N ASP A 558 -11.82 8.32 -6.93
CA ASP A 558 -11.90 7.09 -7.71
C ASP A 558 -10.71 6.14 -7.48
N GLU A 559 -9.58 6.66 -7.00
CA GLU A 559 -8.38 5.88 -6.70
C GLU A 559 -8.50 5.05 -5.41
N ILE A 560 -9.21 5.59 -4.39
CA ILE A 560 -9.34 4.99 -3.05
C ILE A 560 -10.77 5.16 -2.49
N PRO A 561 -11.83 4.77 -3.22
CA PRO A 561 -13.22 5.08 -2.85
C PRO A 561 -13.61 4.52 -1.47
N GLY A 562 -13.09 3.34 -1.10
CA GLY A 562 -13.33 2.74 0.21
C GLY A 562 -12.77 3.58 1.38
N LYS A 563 -11.65 4.28 1.20
CA LYS A 563 -11.05 5.14 2.23
C LYS A 563 -11.87 6.42 2.42
N PHE A 564 -12.37 6.99 1.33
CA PHE A 564 -13.30 8.13 1.38
C PHE A 564 -14.66 7.75 1.99
N ALA A 565 -15.19 6.57 1.68
CA ALA A 565 -16.38 6.03 2.33
C ALA A 565 -16.17 5.86 3.85
N GLN A 566 -15.02 5.27 4.25
CA GLN A 566 -14.64 5.13 5.65
C GLN A 566 -14.58 6.48 6.37
N PHE A 567 -13.97 7.50 5.75
CA PHE A 567 -13.92 8.86 6.28
C PHE A 567 -15.32 9.42 6.54
N ALA A 568 -16.22 9.33 5.56
CA ALA A 568 -17.59 9.79 5.68
C ALA A 568 -18.35 9.09 6.82
N GLU A 569 -18.18 7.78 6.98
CA GLU A 569 -18.85 7.01 8.04
C GLU A 569 -18.28 7.31 9.43
N ARG A 570 -16.95 7.29 9.58
CA ARG A 570 -16.30 7.29 10.90
C ARG A 570 -16.06 8.68 11.47
N VAL A 571 -15.73 9.64 10.60
CA VAL A 571 -15.46 11.03 11.00
C VAL A 571 -16.76 11.83 11.00
N TRP A 572 -17.53 11.77 9.91
CA TRP A 572 -18.77 12.55 9.76
C TRP A 572 -20.04 11.84 10.24
N GLY A 573 -19.98 10.54 10.53
CA GLY A 573 -21.15 9.79 11.01
C GLY A 573 -22.22 9.59 9.93
N ILE A 574 -21.88 9.71 8.65
CA ILE A 574 -22.83 9.60 7.55
C ILE A 574 -23.19 8.12 7.36
N PRO A 575 -24.46 7.71 7.50
CA PRO A 575 -24.85 6.31 7.36
C PRO A 575 -24.73 5.84 5.91
N ARG A 576 -24.12 4.67 5.70
CA ARG A 576 -23.91 4.06 4.38
C ARG A 576 -25.21 3.80 3.61
N GLY A 577 -26.21 3.17 4.25
CA GLY A 577 -27.45 2.78 3.59
C GLY A 577 -27.17 1.95 2.31
N ASN A 578 -27.77 2.36 1.19
CA ASN A 578 -27.57 1.74 -0.14
C ASN A 578 -26.58 2.51 -1.04
N ARG A 579 -25.80 3.45 -0.48
CA ARG A 579 -24.85 4.25 -1.27
C ARG A 579 -23.65 3.39 -1.68
N SER A 580 -23.12 3.66 -2.86
CA SER A 580 -21.79 3.17 -3.25
C SER A 580 -20.70 3.83 -2.39
N ASP A 581 -19.49 3.26 -2.37
CA ASP A 581 -18.36 3.87 -1.69
C ASP A 581 -18.05 5.26 -2.27
N GLU A 582 -18.16 5.43 -3.59
CA GLU A 582 -17.96 6.71 -4.26
C GLU A 582 -18.99 7.76 -3.81
N ASP A 583 -20.28 7.41 -3.81
CA ASP A 583 -21.35 8.32 -3.39
C ASP A 583 -21.20 8.73 -1.93
N LEU A 584 -20.80 7.78 -1.07
CA LEU A 584 -20.59 8.04 0.34
C LEU A 584 -19.34 8.91 0.57
N GLY A 585 -18.26 8.65 -0.17
CA GLY A 585 -17.06 9.47 -0.20
C GLY A 585 -17.36 10.91 -0.62
N ARG A 586 -18.12 11.12 -1.71
CA ARG A 586 -18.55 12.45 -2.16
C ARG A 586 -19.35 13.19 -1.09
N ALA A 587 -20.23 12.50 -0.38
CA ALA A 587 -20.98 13.10 0.74
C ALA A 587 -20.06 13.53 1.89
N GLY A 588 -19.02 12.75 2.20
CA GLY A 588 -18.00 13.13 3.19
C GLY A 588 -17.20 14.36 2.78
N ILE A 589 -16.79 14.45 1.51
CA ILE A 589 -16.07 15.61 0.96
C ILE A 589 -16.93 16.87 1.03
N GLU A 590 -18.20 16.79 0.64
CA GLU A 590 -19.09 17.94 0.70
C GLU A 590 -19.34 18.38 2.15
N ARG A 591 -19.52 17.43 3.07
CA ARG A 591 -19.66 17.77 4.50
C ARG A 591 -18.42 18.50 5.04
N THR A 592 -17.21 18.10 4.63
CA THR A 592 -15.97 18.81 4.98
C THR A 592 -15.99 20.25 4.46
N ARG A 593 -16.37 20.46 3.19
CA ARG A 593 -16.47 21.79 2.57
C ARG A 593 -17.49 22.67 3.31
N GLU A 594 -18.66 22.12 3.64
CA GLU A 594 -19.69 22.80 4.44
C GLU A 594 -19.16 23.18 5.81
N TRP A 595 -18.45 22.27 6.50
CA TRP A 595 -17.89 22.54 7.82
C TRP A 595 -16.82 23.63 7.79
N PHE A 596 -15.94 23.64 6.78
CA PHE A 596 -14.99 24.74 6.58
C PHE A 596 -15.70 26.08 6.42
N ARG A 597 -16.81 26.13 5.66
CA ARG A 597 -17.64 27.33 5.54
C ARG A 597 -18.31 27.71 6.86
N GLU A 598 -18.83 26.74 7.62
CA GLU A 598 -19.47 26.95 8.94
C GLU A 598 -18.52 27.61 9.94
N ILE A 599 -17.25 27.20 9.97
CA ILE A 599 -16.25 27.78 10.89
C ILE A 599 -15.68 29.12 10.38
N GLY A 600 -15.92 29.47 9.12
CA GLY A 600 -15.58 30.76 8.52
C GLY A 600 -14.35 30.74 7.60
N ALA A 601 -13.91 29.58 7.12
CA ALA A 601 -12.88 29.48 6.10
C ALA A 601 -13.47 29.71 4.69
N PRO A 602 -12.72 30.28 3.74
CA PRO A 602 -13.16 30.39 2.36
C PRO A 602 -13.18 29.00 1.70
N THR A 603 -14.06 28.84 0.71
CA THR A 603 -14.26 27.56 0.00
C THR A 603 -14.07 27.64 -1.50
N THR A 604 -13.82 28.85 -2.04
CA THR A 604 -13.49 29.09 -3.45
C THR A 604 -12.42 30.17 -3.59
N LEU A 605 -11.67 30.15 -4.69
CA LEU A 605 -10.67 31.17 -5.01
C LEU A 605 -11.30 32.54 -5.27
N ARG A 606 -12.54 32.58 -5.78
CA ARG A 606 -13.27 33.85 -5.99
C ARG A 606 -13.58 34.58 -4.70
N GLU A 607 -13.87 33.88 -3.61
CA GLU A 607 -14.10 34.48 -2.28
C GLU A 607 -12.88 35.24 -1.76
N VAL A 608 -11.67 34.85 -2.20
CA VAL A 608 -10.40 35.49 -1.83
C VAL A 608 -9.81 36.36 -2.95
N GLY A 609 -10.57 36.63 -4.01
CA GLY A 609 -10.18 37.54 -5.08
C GLY A 609 -9.13 36.98 -6.06
N ILE A 610 -9.01 35.66 -6.16
CA ILE A 610 -8.08 34.98 -7.07
C ILE A 610 -8.83 34.49 -8.31
N GLY A 611 -8.32 34.86 -9.49
CA GLY A 611 -8.78 34.39 -10.80
C GLY A 611 -7.88 33.30 -11.39
N GLU A 612 -8.09 32.98 -12.66
CA GLU A 612 -7.39 31.87 -13.34
C GLU A 612 -6.06 32.27 -14.02
N GLU A 613 -5.64 33.53 -13.90
CA GLU A 613 -4.62 34.14 -14.76
C GLU A 613 -3.24 33.50 -14.60
N LEU A 614 -2.94 32.95 -13.42
CA LEU A 614 -1.63 32.36 -13.09
C LEU A 614 -1.66 30.83 -12.99
N PHE A 615 -2.80 30.18 -13.24
CA PHE A 615 -2.94 28.74 -12.98
C PHE A 615 -1.97 27.88 -13.76
N GLU A 616 -1.73 28.17 -15.05
CA GLU A 616 -0.76 27.43 -15.85
C GLU A 616 0.67 27.57 -15.31
N THR A 617 1.03 28.76 -14.82
CA THR A 617 2.35 29.04 -14.25
C THR A 617 2.51 28.33 -12.91
N MET A 618 1.49 28.34 -12.06
CA MET A 618 1.49 27.64 -10.77
C MET A 618 1.57 26.12 -10.98
N ALA A 619 0.78 25.56 -11.88
CA ALA A 619 0.81 24.12 -12.18
C ALA A 619 2.20 23.68 -12.69
N GLU A 620 2.81 24.44 -13.60
CA GLU A 620 4.16 24.14 -14.11
C GLU A 620 5.24 24.21 -13.02
N LYS A 621 5.15 25.19 -12.11
CA LYS A 621 6.08 25.31 -11.00
C LYS A 621 5.92 24.17 -9.99
N ALA A 622 4.68 23.84 -9.63
CA ALA A 622 4.39 22.76 -8.70
C ALA A 622 4.98 21.43 -9.21
N THR A 623 4.82 21.13 -10.50
CA THR A 623 5.29 19.88 -11.11
C THR A 623 6.71 19.94 -11.67
N LYS A 624 7.48 21.01 -11.39
CA LYS A 624 8.83 21.22 -11.95
C LYS A 624 9.81 20.10 -11.60
N ARG A 625 9.59 19.42 -10.48
CA ARG A 625 10.43 18.31 -9.99
C ARG A 625 9.85 16.92 -10.29
N GLY A 626 8.79 16.85 -11.09
CA GLY A 626 8.04 15.63 -11.39
C GLY A 626 6.57 15.74 -10.95
N PRO A 627 5.77 14.69 -11.21
CA PRO A 627 4.37 14.65 -10.79
C PRO A 627 4.24 14.65 -9.26
N LEU A 628 3.15 15.26 -8.77
CA LEU A 628 2.83 15.32 -7.33
C LEU A 628 2.05 14.09 -6.87
N GLY A 629 2.02 13.89 -5.55
CA GLY A 629 1.12 12.94 -4.88
C GLY A 629 1.55 11.47 -4.95
N SER A 630 0.90 10.65 -4.14
CA SER A 630 1.11 9.20 -4.01
C SER A 630 -0.19 8.41 -4.22
N VAL A 631 -1.34 8.98 -3.84
CA VAL A 631 -2.66 8.42 -4.17
C VAL A 631 -2.86 8.43 -5.68
N LYS A 632 -2.55 9.55 -6.33
CA LYS A 632 -2.54 9.68 -7.79
C LYS A 632 -1.33 10.50 -8.16
N LYS A 633 -0.59 10.08 -9.18
CA LYS A 633 0.48 10.92 -9.75
C LYS A 633 -0.19 12.04 -10.55
N LEU A 634 -0.06 13.27 -10.06
CA LEU A 634 -0.67 14.46 -10.66
C LEU A 634 0.36 15.17 -11.54
N GLU A 635 0.13 15.12 -12.85
CA GLU A 635 0.88 15.88 -13.83
C GLU A 635 0.38 17.34 -13.89
N LYS A 636 1.03 18.18 -14.70
CA LYS A 636 0.69 19.61 -14.83
C LYS A 636 -0.79 19.82 -15.16
N GLU A 637 -1.34 19.01 -16.04
CA GLU A 637 -2.74 19.08 -16.48
C GLU A 637 -3.72 18.74 -15.35
N ASP A 638 -3.36 17.80 -14.48
CA ASP A 638 -4.15 17.43 -13.30
C ASP A 638 -4.18 18.57 -12.29
N VAL A 639 -3.02 19.15 -11.98
CA VAL A 639 -2.92 20.32 -11.08
C VAL A 639 -3.73 21.49 -11.62
N LEU A 640 -3.65 21.75 -12.93
CA LEU A 640 -4.45 22.79 -13.59
C LEU A 640 -5.95 22.52 -13.50
N ALA A 641 -6.38 21.26 -13.62
CA ALA A 641 -7.78 20.88 -13.45
C ALA A 641 -8.26 21.11 -12.01
N ILE A 642 -7.47 20.72 -11.01
CA ILE A 642 -7.77 20.96 -9.58
C ILE A 642 -7.88 22.46 -9.29
N LEU A 643 -6.94 23.29 -9.77
CA LEU A 643 -7.01 24.75 -9.61
C LEU A 643 -8.28 25.34 -10.24
N ARG A 644 -8.71 24.85 -11.42
CA ARG A 644 -9.97 25.26 -12.05
C ARG A 644 -11.19 24.84 -11.24
N MET A 645 -11.17 23.67 -10.60
CA MET A 645 -12.23 23.22 -9.71
C MET A 645 -12.36 24.11 -8.45
N CYS A 646 -11.30 24.84 -8.10
CA CYS A 646 -11.27 25.76 -6.96
C CYS A 646 -11.97 27.12 -7.23
N LEU A 647 -12.35 27.43 -8.48
CA LEU A 647 -12.97 28.71 -8.86
C LEU A 647 -14.42 28.88 -8.41
#